data_AF-A0A935W6L7-F1
#
_entry.id   AF-A0A935W6L7-F1
#
_cell.length_a   1.000
_cell.length_b   1.000
_cell.length_c   1.000
_cell.angle_alpha   90.00
_cell.angle_beta   90.00
_cell.angle_gamma   90.00
#
_symmetry.space_group_name_H-M   'P 1'
#
loop_
_entity.id
_entity.type
_entity.pdbx_description
1 polymer ?
#
loop_
_entity_poly.entity_id
_entity_poly.type
_entity_poly.pdbx_seq_one_letter_code
_entity_poly.pdbx_strand_id
1 'polypeptide(L)'
;MKKLHLSFSKFIVIGIFLSSILSCSKIDDNVSIENLKCEYLENPIGIDRTEPRLSWELISNKNNFEQKAYQIIASSSLENLNKNIGDLWDSKKVISSTSNQIKYIGKELTSRQRVFWKVKVWDNYNIESKWSKQGFFEMGLLKQSDWSAKWIGKDELKNVIAGQRNPAIYLRKKFNIYRTVKEARIYITGLGYYENYLNGKKVGDYLLSPNQTNYDKRQNENYEGGRIANMSSRILYNTFDVKNELTVGENVISVILGNGWYFQNERDEYLPISFNTPRLLAQLEIEYDDGTRSTVISDDSWKIGTGPIVDNNLYHGEIYDSRLEEDNWNLVNFDDTKWINAKYLRTPEGKLNAQMSPPDRIIKTIKPSSFSKIKKDNFKYDFGTMFSGWVKLKVKGNKGDTLKLNFYEDSGNSFEQSDTYILKGSELEIWEPKFTWHAFRYVEIESNNIELNIDNIEGRIVNTDVSSAGNFECSNDLFTRIENDYKKTQTGNMHGGVPSDCPHRERRGYTGDGQISAQAAIYNFEMQSFYTKWLNDISDAQNKITGYVPNTVPYHGGGGGTPWGSAYIIIPWYMYLYYGDKQILADHYDGMKKYLGYLNSITDKEGLVVEKELGEWVPPTETEIPPSLVSSAYYYYDLTLITKIAAVLGKPADSKKFTEKAEKVKSAFNKRYFNTSTNNYSIGRQGANVFPLAFGLVPNEIEKKVFDNLAQNIEMKTIGHFDTGMMATPYLLEVLTKYGRPDLAYTIMNRRDFPSFGYNIERGATSIWETWLGHDSHSHPMFGSVCAWFFQALGGILPDPENPGFKHIIIKPVLVSDLDFVSASYHSIYGEIKSDWVYSNGNLNFNVSIPPNTKAEIYLPGDKSTEYLTEDSNIKFYGSSNNTLQFSIPSGNYKIIVKNISKFIKSPMVSIPVIDPADTILFAPDSVKINIRQYSKDSEIHYTLDGSEPNFNSKLFTKPFSLNKSTVVKAKVFRTPNDFGNTKTNRIIFLDSIQNGINYNYYVGAWHKLPDFTKLKPQKTGNIFDINLNQFKVLDDKFGIIFTGFIEIHHKGKYTFYLTSNDGSKLWIDNKLVVNADDLHGFSGSSGSVDLDIGKHLIQVNYFQAGGGKGLQLEYEGPNTEKQIVPADCYFKK
;
A
#
# COMPACT_ATOMS: atom_id res chain seq x y z
N MET A 1 33.84 -4.52 -100.09
CA MET A 1 34.87 -5.06 -99.17
C MET A 1 34.71 -4.42 -97.78
N LYS A 2 34.32 -5.26 -96.80
CA LYS A 2 34.51 -5.18 -95.33
C LYS A 2 34.24 -3.86 -94.59
N LYS A 3 33.06 -3.74 -93.95
CA LYS A 3 32.80 -2.86 -92.79
C LYS A 3 31.58 -3.36 -91.99
N LEU A 4 31.78 -3.85 -90.76
CA LEU A 4 30.82 -3.88 -89.63
C LEU A 4 31.55 -4.30 -88.32
N HIS A 5 31.00 -3.90 -87.17
CA HIS A 5 31.44 -4.05 -85.75
C HIS A 5 32.42 -2.97 -85.24
N LEU A 6 32.03 -1.91 -84.52
CA LEU A 6 30.88 -1.55 -83.66
C LEU A 6 30.75 -2.29 -82.31
N SER A 7 31.09 -1.52 -81.25
CA SER A 7 30.31 -1.27 -80.02
C SER A 7 30.01 -2.43 -79.08
N PHE A 8 30.75 -2.55 -77.95
CA PHE A 8 30.19 -3.06 -76.68
C PHE A 8 30.99 -2.73 -75.40
N SER A 9 32.16 -2.10 -75.45
CA SER A 9 33.10 -2.06 -74.31
C SER A 9 33.23 -0.72 -73.56
N LYS A 10 32.42 0.30 -73.86
CA LYS A 10 32.45 1.60 -73.14
C LYS A 10 31.24 1.91 -72.26
N PHE A 11 30.23 1.03 -72.18
CA PHE A 11 29.07 1.18 -71.29
C PHE A 11 29.14 0.34 -69.99
N ILE A 12 30.08 -0.60 -69.87
CA ILE A 12 30.15 -1.51 -68.70
C ILE A 12 30.93 -0.92 -67.51
N VAL A 13 31.84 0.03 -67.73
CA VAL A 13 32.64 0.62 -66.63
C VAL A 13 31.94 1.81 -65.95
N ILE A 14 30.98 2.45 -66.61
CA ILE A 14 30.09 3.45 -65.97
C ILE A 14 28.86 2.78 -65.35
N GLY A 15 28.46 1.59 -65.82
CA GLY A 15 27.38 0.79 -65.22
C GLY A 15 27.73 0.10 -63.89
N ILE A 16 29.00 -0.21 -63.64
CA ILE A 16 29.45 -0.89 -62.40
C ILE A 16 29.84 0.12 -61.29
N PHE A 17 30.12 1.38 -61.64
CA PHE A 17 30.35 2.45 -60.65
C PHE A 17 29.08 3.24 -60.28
N LEU A 18 27.99 3.10 -61.04
CA LEU A 18 26.67 3.67 -60.67
C LEU A 18 25.74 2.67 -59.95
N SER A 19 26.04 1.37 -59.94
CA SER A 19 25.24 0.38 -59.18
C SER A 19 25.66 0.25 -57.70
N SER A 20 26.74 0.92 -57.27
CA SER A 20 27.25 0.91 -55.89
C SER A 20 26.87 2.15 -55.06
N ILE A 21 26.08 3.08 -55.61
CA ILE A 21 25.65 4.33 -54.92
C ILE A 21 24.13 4.32 -54.60
N LEU A 22 23.40 3.26 -54.91
CA LEU A 22 22.03 3.03 -54.44
C LEU A 22 21.99 1.88 -53.44
N SER A 23 22.80 1.95 -52.38
CA SER A 23 22.44 1.27 -51.14
C SER A 23 21.27 2.06 -50.56
N CYS A 24 20.04 1.75 -50.98
CA CYS A 24 18.86 2.14 -50.22
C CYS A 24 19.14 1.72 -48.77
N SER A 25 19.27 2.67 -47.86
CA SER A 25 19.34 2.35 -46.44
C SER A 25 18.09 1.52 -46.15
N LYS A 26 18.29 0.25 -45.83
CA LYS A 26 17.18 -0.60 -45.39
C LYS A 26 16.70 0.03 -44.09
N ILE A 27 15.48 0.54 -44.11
CA ILE A 27 14.76 0.95 -42.90
C ILE A 27 14.11 -0.31 -42.36
N ASP A 28 14.25 -0.59 -41.06
CA ASP A 28 13.53 -1.70 -40.46
C ASP A 28 12.08 -1.33 -40.16
N ASP A 29 11.15 -1.83 -40.98
CA ASP A 29 9.71 -1.67 -40.79
C ASP A 29 9.14 -2.53 -39.65
N ASN A 30 9.98 -3.37 -39.03
CA ASN A 30 9.59 -4.34 -38.00
C ASN A 30 9.87 -3.87 -36.56
N VAL A 31 10.36 -2.64 -36.40
CA VAL A 31 10.55 -2.00 -35.11
C VAL A 31 9.85 -0.66 -35.09
N SER A 32 9.17 -0.38 -33.98
CA SER A 32 8.63 0.94 -33.66
C SER A 32 9.14 1.39 -32.30
N ILE A 33 9.24 2.71 -32.15
CA ILE A 33 9.68 3.35 -30.92
C ILE A 33 8.48 4.06 -30.33
N GLU A 34 8.10 3.65 -29.12
CA GLU A 34 6.88 4.09 -28.44
C GLU A 34 7.21 4.56 -27.02
N ASN A 35 6.20 5.04 -26.29
CA ASN A 35 6.29 5.44 -24.89
C ASN A 35 7.47 6.39 -24.61
N LEU A 36 7.55 7.47 -25.40
CA LEU A 36 8.55 8.52 -25.19
C LEU A 36 8.27 9.23 -23.86
N LYS A 37 9.19 9.10 -22.91
CA LYS A 37 9.07 9.70 -21.58
C LYS A 37 10.23 10.67 -21.31
N CYS A 38 9.91 11.80 -20.67
CA CYS A 38 10.86 12.76 -20.12
C CYS A 38 10.68 12.75 -18.60
N GLU A 39 11.72 12.41 -17.84
CA GLU A 39 11.65 12.23 -16.37
C GLU A 39 10.51 11.29 -15.94
N TYR A 40 10.35 10.18 -16.68
CA TYR A 40 9.28 9.17 -16.52
C TYR A 40 7.85 9.64 -16.85
N LEU A 41 7.68 10.88 -17.31
CA LEU A 41 6.38 11.43 -17.66
C LEU A 41 6.21 11.49 -19.19
N GLU A 42 4.99 11.24 -19.66
CA GLU A 42 4.64 11.46 -21.06
C GLU A 42 4.34 12.94 -21.30
N ASN A 43 5.03 13.53 -22.28
CA ASN A 43 4.81 14.90 -22.74
C ASN A 43 4.63 15.96 -21.62
N PRO A 44 5.48 15.99 -20.58
CA PRO A 44 5.22 16.80 -19.39
C PRO A 44 5.32 18.30 -19.68
N ILE A 45 4.42 19.06 -19.07
CA ILE A 45 4.43 20.53 -19.09
C ILE A 45 4.79 21.04 -17.69
N GLY A 46 5.78 21.92 -17.63
CA GLY A 46 6.26 22.49 -16.38
C GLY A 46 7.18 21.52 -15.63
N ILE A 47 8.29 21.12 -16.23
CA ILE A 47 9.37 20.42 -15.51
C ILE A 47 10.44 21.41 -15.06
N ASP A 48 11.14 21.14 -13.95
CA ASP A 48 12.20 22.02 -13.43
C ASP A 48 13.61 21.40 -13.46
N ARG A 49 13.74 20.16 -13.93
CA ARG A 49 15.05 19.54 -14.18
C ARG A 49 15.67 20.05 -15.47
N THR A 50 16.71 20.87 -15.37
CA THR A 50 17.38 21.54 -16.50
C THR A 50 18.22 20.62 -17.40
N GLU A 51 18.54 19.43 -16.91
CA GLU A 51 19.17 18.36 -17.69
C GLU A 51 18.25 17.13 -17.64
N PRO A 52 17.06 17.20 -18.27
CA PRO A 52 16.06 16.15 -18.16
C PRO A 52 16.54 14.87 -18.85
N ARG A 53 16.02 13.73 -18.38
CA ARG A 53 16.36 12.41 -18.88
C ARG A 53 15.25 11.88 -19.79
N LEU A 54 15.65 11.41 -20.97
CA LEU A 54 14.75 10.90 -22.00
C LEU A 54 14.79 9.37 -22.03
N SER A 55 13.63 8.75 -22.19
CA SER A 55 13.46 7.30 -22.28
C SER A 55 12.49 6.94 -23.40
N TRP A 56 12.67 5.75 -23.97
CA TRP A 56 11.80 5.19 -24.99
C TRP A 56 11.75 3.67 -24.89
N GLU A 57 10.61 3.12 -25.29
CA GLU A 57 10.41 1.68 -25.41
C GLU A 57 10.51 1.26 -26.87
N LEU A 58 10.98 0.03 -27.08
CA LEU A 58 11.13 -0.57 -28.39
C LEU A 58 10.11 -1.69 -28.52
N ILE A 59 9.30 -1.63 -29.59
CA ILE A 59 8.34 -2.67 -29.93
C ILE A 59 8.80 -3.33 -31.23
N SER A 60 8.97 -4.66 -31.21
CA SER A 60 9.37 -5.41 -32.40
C SER A 60 8.56 -6.70 -32.55
N ASN A 61 8.23 -7.05 -33.79
CA ASN A 61 7.65 -8.35 -34.15
C ASN A 61 8.75 -9.41 -34.40
N LYS A 62 10.04 -9.05 -34.28
CA LYS A 62 11.18 -9.96 -34.40
C LYS A 62 11.65 -10.40 -33.02
N ASN A 63 12.00 -11.68 -32.91
CA ASN A 63 12.82 -12.17 -31.82
C ASN A 63 14.26 -11.67 -31.99
N ASN A 64 14.98 -11.56 -30.87
CA ASN A 64 16.38 -11.14 -30.77
C ASN A 64 16.64 -9.72 -31.32
N PHE A 65 15.71 -8.79 -31.09
CA PHE A 65 15.96 -7.37 -31.38
C PHE A 65 16.80 -6.73 -30.28
N GLU A 66 17.91 -6.10 -30.67
CA GLU A 66 18.80 -5.34 -29.78
C GLU A 66 19.15 -3.97 -30.36
N GLN A 67 19.06 -2.92 -29.53
CA GLN A 67 19.58 -1.61 -29.90
C GLN A 67 21.11 -1.60 -29.76
N LYS A 68 21.82 -1.14 -30.80
CA LYS A 68 23.28 -0.89 -30.77
C LYS A 68 23.64 0.58 -30.82
N ALA A 69 22.76 1.41 -31.36
CA ALA A 69 22.93 2.85 -31.37
C ALA A 69 21.59 3.58 -31.35
N TYR A 70 21.61 4.85 -30.97
CA TYR A 70 20.48 5.75 -31.09
C TYR A 70 20.91 7.11 -31.64
N GLN A 71 19.95 7.90 -32.10
CA GLN A 71 20.09 9.32 -32.36
C GLN A 71 18.85 10.04 -31.88
N ILE A 72 19.04 11.07 -31.06
CA ILE A 72 18.01 11.97 -30.57
C ILE A 72 18.17 13.31 -31.29
N ILE A 73 17.06 13.85 -31.76
CA ILE A 73 16.95 15.24 -32.21
C ILE A 73 15.99 15.94 -31.27
N ALA A 74 16.42 17.06 -30.71
CA ALA A 74 15.60 17.98 -29.93
C ALA A 74 15.66 19.39 -30.53
N SER A 75 14.50 20.00 -30.70
CA SER A 75 14.28 21.23 -31.46
C SER A 75 13.41 22.21 -30.69
N SER A 76 13.63 23.51 -30.90
CA SER A 76 12.81 24.57 -30.29
C SER A 76 11.44 24.73 -30.95
N SER A 77 11.24 24.15 -32.13
CA SER A 77 9.98 24.19 -32.87
C SER A 77 9.69 22.87 -33.55
N LEU A 78 8.40 22.61 -33.76
CA LEU A 78 7.95 21.43 -34.50
C LEU A 78 8.39 21.48 -35.98
N GLU A 79 8.47 22.67 -36.57
CA GLU A 79 8.95 22.84 -37.95
C GLU A 79 10.41 22.36 -38.08
N ASN A 80 11.28 22.77 -37.16
CA ASN A 80 12.67 22.32 -37.13
C ASN A 80 12.76 20.81 -36.92
N LEU A 81 11.98 20.26 -35.98
CA LEU A 81 11.95 18.82 -35.72
C LEU A 81 11.54 18.02 -36.97
N ASN A 82 10.52 18.49 -37.70
CA ASN A 82 10.04 17.85 -38.93
C ASN A 82 11.09 17.88 -40.05
N LYS A 83 11.91 18.94 -40.10
CA LYS A 83 13.07 19.05 -40.99
C LYS A 83 14.32 18.30 -40.51
N ASN A 84 14.23 17.55 -39.39
CA ASN A 84 15.36 16.89 -38.71
C ASN A 84 16.48 17.87 -38.27
N ILE A 85 16.12 19.10 -37.90
CA ILE A 85 17.05 20.11 -37.41
C ILE A 85 17.00 20.12 -35.88
N GLY A 86 18.05 19.59 -35.23
CA GLY A 86 18.22 19.61 -33.78
C GLY A 86 18.86 20.91 -33.30
N ASP A 87 18.17 22.04 -33.42
CA ASP A 87 18.72 23.36 -33.07
C ASP A 87 19.01 23.52 -31.57
N LEU A 88 18.38 22.70 -30.71
CA LEU A 88 18.70 22.60 -29.29
C LEU A 88 19.67 21.44 -29.01
N TRP A 89 19.44 20.29 -29.64
CA TRP A 89 20.32 19.13 -29.50
C TRP A 89 20.19 18.17 -30.69
N ASP A 90 21.32 17.68 -31.19
CA ASP A 90 21.39 16.50 -32.05
C ASP A 90 22.52 15.62 -31.49
N SER A 91 22.15 14.47 -30.93
CA SER A 91 23.13 13.58 -30.31
C SER A 91 24.10 12.96 -31.33
N LYS A 92 23.80 13.10 -32.63
CA LYS A 92 24.35 12.26 -33.70
C LYS A 92 24.09 10.78 -33.38
N LYS A 93 24.70 9.89 -34.15
CA LYS A 93 24.64 8.46 -33.85
C LYS A 93 25.52 8.15 -32.63
N VAL A 94 24.90 7.82 -31.52
CA VAL A 94 25.58 7.41 -30.28
C VAL A 94 25.59 5.88 -30.22
N ILE A 95 26.77 5.28 -30.14
CA ILE A 95 26.93 3.82 -29.98
C ILE A 95 26.62 3.46 -28.52
N SER A 96 25.38 3.04 -28.28
CA SER A 96 24.89 2.64 -26.97
C SER A 96 23.61 1.82 -27.09
N SER A 97 23.48 0.81 -26.22
CA SER A 97 22.26 0.01 -26.06
C SER A 97 21.31 0.58 -24.99
N THR A 98 21.64 1.72 -24.39
CA THR A 98 20.76 2.38 -23.42
C THR A 98 19.60 3.05 -24.13
N SER A 99 18.37 2.81 -23.66
CA SER A 99 17.14 3.41 -24.18
C SER A 99 16.33 4.15 -23.11
N ASN A 100 16.86 4.25 -21.90
CA ASN A 100 16.22 4.92 -20.78
C ASN A 100 17.20 5.87 -20.08
N GLN A 101 16.63 6.87 -19.42
CA GLN A 101 17.33 7.86 -18.61
C GLN A 101 18.49 8.58 -19.34
N ILE A 102 18.37 8.77 -20.66
CA ILE A 102 19.38 9.47 -21.44
C ILE A 102 19.35 10.95 -21.10
N LYS A 103 20.37 11.41 -20.39
CA LYS A 103 20.52 12.81 -20.00
C LYS A 103 20.59 13.71 -21.23
N TYR A 104 19.76 14.75 -21.26
CA TYR A 104 19.87 15.83 -22.20
C TYR A 104 21.18 16.59 -21.99
N ILE A 105 22.01 16.69 -23.04
CA ILE A 105 23.32 17.37 -23.03
C ILE A 105 23.43 18.43 -24.14
N GLY A 106 22.28 18.95 -24.57
CA GLY A 106 22.20 20.00 -25.58
C GLY A 106 22.46 21.40 -25.01
N LYS A 107 21.91 22.42 -25.68
CA LYS A 107 21.96 23.81 -25.21
C LYS A 107 21.23 23.95 -23.87
N GLU A 108 21.74 24.84 -23.01
CA GLU A 108 21.10 25.15 -21.74
C GLU A 108 19.62 25.50 -21.93
N LEU A 109 18.76 24.82 -21.17
CA LEU A 109 17.32 25.02 -21.21
C LEU A 109 16.91 26.20 -20.31
N THR A 110 15.97 26.99 -20.78
CA THR A 110 15.48 28.20 -20.10
C THR A 110 14.02 28.04 -19.69
N SER A 111 13.57 28.86 -18.73
CA SER A 111 12.19 28.82 -18.24
C SER A 111 11.19 29.01 -19.38
N ARG A 112 10.04 28.31 -19.33
CA ARG A 112 8.97 28.33 -20.35
C ARG A 112 9.34 27.69 -21.69
N GLN A 113 10.56 27.17 -21.84
CA GLN A 113 11.01 26.64 -23.12
C GLN A 113 10.37 25.28 -23.41
N ARG A 114 9.58 25.23 -24.48
CA ARG A 114 9.11 23.97 -25.06
C ARG A 114 10.21 23.34 -25.92
N VAL A 115 10.41 22.05 -25.74
CA VAL A 115 11.36 21.23 -26.51
C VAL A 115 10.59 20.09 -27.16
N PHE A 116 10.62 20.05 -28.49
CA PHE A 116 10.12 18.91 -29.25
C PHE A 116 11.26 17.95 -29.52
N TRP A 117 11.05 16.66 -29.38
CA TRP A 117 12.10 15.68 -29.60
C TRP A 117 11.59 14.41 -30.27
N LYS A 118 12.50 13.69 -30.91
CA LYS A 118 12.26 12.37 -31.47
C LYS A 118 13.56 11.57 -31.49
N VAL A 119 13.43 10.26 -31.57
CA VAL A 119 14.57 9.33 -31.53
C VAL A 119 14.45 8.31 -32.67
N LYS A 120 15.59 7.85 -33.16
CA LYS A 120 15.69 6.64 -34.00
C LYS A 120 16.82 5.75 -33.49
N VAL A 121 16.78 4.48 -33.84
CA VAL A 121 17.72 3.47 -33.36
C VAL A 121 18.34 2.68 -34.49
N TRP A 122 19.45 1.98 -34.19
CA TRP A 122 20.05 0.99 -35.07
C TRP A 122 20.11 -0.36 -34.37
N ASP A 123 19.79 -1.42 -35.11
CA ASP A 123 19.82 -2.79 -34.61
C ASP A 123 21.22 -3.42 -34.65
N ASN A 124 21.30 -4.72 -34.32
CA ASN A 124 22.51 -5.54 -34.36
C ASN A 124 23.07 -5.80 -35.78
N TYR A 125 22.30 -5.50 -36.82
CA TYR A 125 22.72 -5.55 -38.23
C TYR A 125 23.06 -4.17 -38.80
N ASN A 126 23.09 -3.14 -37.94
CA ASN A 126 23.33 -1.75 -38.30
C ASN A 126 22.25 -1.19 -39.26
N ILE A 127 21.04 -1.75 -39.21
CA ILE A 127 19.85 -1.30 -39.93
C ILE A 127 19.17 -0.22 -39.08
N GLU A 128 18.78 0.89 -39.70
CA GLU A 128 18.14 2.00 -38.97
C GLU A 128 16.62 1.81 -38.86
N SER A 129 16.04 2.22 -37.74
CA SER A 129 14.60 2.31 -37.58
C SER A 129 14.03 3.57 -38.27
N LYS A 130 12.71 3.61 -38.42
CA LYS A 130 12.02 4.90 -38.59
C LYS A 130 12.24 5.78 -37.35
N TRP A 131 12.10 7.09 -37.53
CA TRP A 131 11.96 8.00 -36.40
C TRP A 131 10.71 7.64 -35.59
N SER A 132 10.79 7.79 -34.27
CA SER A 132 9.63 7.78 -33.39
C SER A 132 8.61 8.84 -33.81
N LYS A 133 7.38 8.73 -33.31
CA LYS A 133 6.50 9.90 -33.22
C LYS A 133 7.20 10.99 -32.39
N GLN A 134 6.84 12.24 -32.63
CA GLN A 134 7.37 13.34 -31.82
C GLN A 134 6.86 13.25 -30.38
N GLY A 135 7.75 13.44 -29.42
CA GLY A 135 7.41 13.79 -28.04
C GLY A 135 7.73 15.26 -27.80
N PHE A 136 7.30 15.79 -26.67
CA PHE A 136 7.76 17.08 -26.18
C PHE A 136 7.96 17.07 -24.67
N PHE A 137 8.61 18.10 -24.16
CA PHE A 137 8.52 18.50 -22.76
C PHE A 137 8.64 20.02 -22.70
N GLU A 138 8.14 20.62 -21.63
CA GLU A 138 8.19 22.07 -21.45
C GLU A 138 8.74 22.42 -20.08
N MET A 139 9.75 23.31 -20.07
CA MET A 139 10.32 23.82 -18.83
C MET A 139 9.31 24.72 -18.13
N GLY A 140 9.19 24.57 -16.81
CA GLY A 140 8.42 25.47 -15.97
C GLY A 140 9.15 26.78 -15.70
N LEU A 141 8.87 27.36 -14.53
CA LEU A 141 9.62 28.47 -13.96
C LEU A 141 10.80 27.91 -13.15
N LEU A 142 12.02 28.11 -13.65
CA LEU A 142 13.24 27.50 -13.10
C LEU A 142 13.85 28.28 -11.95
N LYS A 143 13.61 29.59 -11.90
CA LYS A 143 14.18 30.49 -10.89
C LYS A 143 13.05 31.15 -10.12
N GLN A 144 13.27 31.42 -8.83
CA GLN A 144 12.29 32.19 -8.04
C GLN A 144 12.04 33.58 -8.61
N SER A 145 13.02 34.17 -9.29
CA SER A 145 12.87 35.45 -10.00
C SER A 145 11.99 35.38 -11.26
N ASP A 146 11.63 34.18 -11.75
CA ASP A 146 10.67 34.02 -12.84
C ASP A 146 9.23 34.29 -12.39
N TRP A 147 8.98 34.23 -11.08
CA TRP A 147 7.71 34.59 -10.46
C TRP A 147 7.65 36.10 -10.21
N SER A 148 6.63 36.73 -10.79
CA SER A 148 6.22 38.10 -10.51
C SER A 148 4.99 38.18 -9.59
N ALA A 149 4.24 37.07 -9.53
CA ALA A 149 3.06 36.92 -8.68
C ALA A 149 3.36 37.04 -7.18
N LYS A 150 2.35 37.43 -6.42
CA LYS A 150 2.41 37.64 -4.97
C LYS A 150 1.53 36.63 -4.25
N TRP A 151 1.97 36.20 -3.08
CA TRP A 151 1.17 35.38 -2.20
C TRP A 151 -0.01 36.19 -1.68
N ILE A 152 -1.23 35.70 -1.93
CA ILE A 152 -2.46 36.36 -1.50
C ILE A 152 -3.39 35.42 -0.74
N GLY A 153 -4.24 35.99 0.11
CA GLY A 153 -5.29 35.28 0.82
C GLY A 153 -6.10 36.22 1.70
N LYS A 154 -6.89 35.67 2.63
CA LYS A 154 -7.78 36.46 3.48
C LYS A 154 -7.03 37.21 4.57
N ASP A 155 -6.38 36.48 5.48
CA ASP A 155 -5.63 37.01 6.63
C ASP A 155 -4.57 35.99 7.10
N GLU A 156 -3.50 36.49 7.72
CA GLU A 156 -2.59 35.63 8.51
C GLU A 156 -3.05 35.55 9.96
N LEU A 157 -3.05 34.35 10.52
CA LEU A 157 -3.35 34.16 11.94
C LEU A 157 -2.07 34.29 12.77
N LYS A 158 -2.14 35.12 13.82
CA LYS A 158 -1.06 35.22 14.83
C LYS A 158 -0.96 33.96 15.68
N ASN A 159 -2.10 33.36 16.02
CA ASN A 159 -2.22 32.11 16.76
C ASN A 159 -3.28 31.25 16.08
N VAL A 160 -3.00 29.96 15.92
CA VAL A 160 -3.96 28.99 15.42
C VAL A 160 -4.87 28.54 16.57
N ILE A 161 -6.18 28.57 16.37
CA ILE A 161 -7.17 28.17 17.38
C ILE A 161 -7.56 26.72 17.14
N ALA A 162 -7.45 25.90 18.20
CA ALA A 162 -7.85 24.50 18.19
C ALA A 162 -9.36 24.34 17.96
N GLY A 163 -9.77 23.37 17.14
CA GLY A 163 -11.19 23.03 16.92
C GLY A 163 -12.00 24.09 16.17
N GLN A 164 -11.36 25.14 15.63
CA GLN A 164 -12.03 26.16 14.84
C GLN A 164 -12.34 25.62 13.44
N ARG A 165 -13.63 25.65 13.05
CA ARG A 165 -14.08 25.39 11.67
C ARG A 165 -13.62 26.47 10.70
N ASN A 166 -13.21 26.08 9.50
CA ASN A 166 -12.61 26.98 8.53
C ASN A 166 -13.25 26.84 7.14
N PRO A 167 -14.02 27.84 6.68
CA PRO A 167 -14.62 27.81 5.36
C PRO A 167 -13.57 27.89 4.26
N ALA A 168 -13.90 27.36 3.07
CA ALA A 168 -13.05 27.53 1.90
C ALA A 168 -13.05 29.00 1.44
N ILE A 169 -11.93 29.44 0.85
CA ILE A 169 -11.77 30.81 0.37
C ILE A 169 -12.01 30.85 -1.13
N TYR A 170 -12.91 31.71 -1.60
CA TYR A 170 -13.20 31.89 -3.01
C TYR A 170 -12.50 33.15 -3.50
N LEU A 171 -11.65 33.03 -4.52
CA LEU A 171 -10.89 34.13 -5.08
C LEU A 171 -11.23 34.30 -6.56
N ARG A 172 -11.34 35.54 -7.05
CA ARG A 172 -11.49 35.82 -8.48
C ARG A 172 -10.80 37.10 -8.92
N LYS A 173 -10.42 37.17 -10.20
CA LYS A 173 -9.92 38.38 -10.85
C LYS A 173 -10.39 38.46 -12.30
N LYS A 174 -10.97 39.60 -12.65
CA LYS A 174 -11.27 39.96 -14.05
C LYS A 174 -10.02 40.52 -14.72
N PHE A 175 -9.86 40.22 -16.01
CA PHE A 175 -8.82 40.80 -16.84
C PHE A 175 -9.27 40.84 -18.31
N ASN A 176 -8.58 41.63 -19.12
CA ASN A 176 -8.93 41.81 -20.53
C ASN A 176 -7.84 41.28 -21.45
N ILE A 177 -8.26 40.60 -22.51
CA ILE A 177 -7.45 40.13 -23.61
C ILE A 177 -7.86 40.90 -24.86
N TYR A 178 -6.94 41.66 -25.46
CA TYR A 178 -7.25 42.52 -26.62
C TYR A 178 -6.81 41.94 -27.96
N ARG A 179 -6.10 40.80 -27.93
CA ARG A 179 -5.46 40.18 -29.10
C ARG A 179 -5.70 38.67 -29.07
N THR A 180 -5.63 38.05 -30.24
CA THR A 180 -5.72 36.59 -30.36
C THR A 180 -4.56 35.92 -29.61
N VAL A 181 -4.91 34.97 -28.74
CA VAL A 181 -3.96 34.20 -27.94
C VAL A 181 -3.30 33.13 -28.80
N LYS A 182 -1.96 33.18 -28.88
CA LYS A 182 -1.14 32.15 -29.51
C LYS A 182 -0.94 30.98 -28.57
N GLU A 183 -0.57 31.28 -27.33
CA GLU A 183 -0.23 30.34 -26.26
C GLU A 183 -0.54 30.94 -24.89
N ALA A 184 -0.98 30.12 -23.94
CA ALA A 184 -1.18 30.56 -22.56
C ALA A 184 -0.82 29.46 -21.56
N ARG A 185 -0.14 29.85 -20.48
CA ARG A 185 0.22 28.96 -19.37
C ARG A 185 -0.20 29.58 -18.05
N ILE A 186 -0.80 28.78 -17.20
CA ILE A 186 -0.94 29.14 -15.79
C ILE A 186 0.02 28.30 -14.95
N TYR A 187 0.84 29.00 -14.16
CA TYR A 187 1.64 28.43 -13.08
C TYR A 187 0.93 28.75 -11.77
N ILE A 188 0.54 27.74 -11.01
CA ILE A 188 -0.33 27.92 -9.86
C ILE A 188 -0.01 26.95 -8.72
N THR A 189 -0.10 27.46 -7.50
CA THR A 189 -0.09 26.67 -6.26
C THR A 189 -1.01 27.32 -5.23
N GLY A 190 -1.75 26.49 -4.49
CA GLY A 190 -2.52 26.91 -3.33
C GLY A 190 -2.04 26.11 -2.12
N LEU A 191 -1.49 26.79 -1.11
CA LEU A 191 -1.10 26.10 0.12
C LEU A 191 -2.35 25.78 0.92
N GLY A 192 -2.50 24.50 1.21
CA GLY A 192 -3.76 23.87 1.55
C GLY A 192 -4.12 22.96 0.40
N TYR A 193 -5.24 23.21 -0.25
CA TYR A 193 -5.53 22.70 -1.59
C TYR A 193 -6.17 23.79 -2.44
N TYR A 194 -6.18 23.63 -3.78
CA TYR A 194 -6.91 24.53 -4.67
C TYR A 194 -7.69 23.81 -5.76
N GLU A 195 -8.76 24.46 -6.23
CA GLU A 195 -9.34 24.21 -7.54
C GLU A 195 -9.35 25.50 -8.36
N ASN A 196 -8.87 25.44 -9.61
CA ASN A 196 -8.76 26.58 -10.51
C ASN A 196 -9.79 26.52 -11.64
N TYR A 197 -10.32 27.68 -12.01
CA TYR A 197 -11.31 27.87 -13.06
C TYR A 197 -10.94 29.07 -13.94
N LEU A 198 -11.16 28.94 -15.24
CA LEU A 198 -11.10 30.03 -16.21
C LEU A 198 -12.43 30.09 -16.95
N ASN A 199 -13.08 31.25 -16.91
CA ASN A 199 -14.37 31.49 -17.58
C ASN A 199 -15.42 30.39 -17.31
N GLY A 200 -15.53 29.97 -16.05
CA GLY A 200 -16.45 28.93 -15.60
C GLY A 200 -15.99 27.48 -15.80
N LYS A 201 -14.92 27.23 -16.56
CA LYS A 201 -14.38 25.88 -16.80
C LYS A 201 -13.27 25.55 -15.82
N LYS A 202 -13.33 24.36 -15.19
CA LYS A 202 -12.24 23.85 -14.34
C LYS A 202 -10.98 23.66 -15.20
N VAL A 203 -9.84 24.12 -14.71
CA VAL A 203 -8.54 23.97 -15.36
C VAL A 203 -7.88 22.68 -14.89
N GLY A 204 -7.58 21.80 -15.84
CA GLY A 204 -7.04 20.47 -15.55
C GLY A 204 -8.07 19.56 -14.83
N ASP A 205 -7.61 18.36 -14.48
CA ASP A 205 -8.39 17.34 -13.81
C ASP A 205 -7.81 16.94 -12.44
N TYR A 206 -6.84 17.70 -11.96
CA TYR A 206 -6.16 17.41 -10.70
C TYR A 206 -7.08 17.67 -9.52
N LEU A 207 -7.00 16.80 -8.51
CA LEU A 207 -7.70 16.89 -7.23
C LEU A 207 -6.67 17.02 -6.11
N LEU A 208 -7.12 17.51 -4.95
CA LEU A 208 -6.31 17.56 -3.72
C LEU A 208 -4.87 18.08 -3.98
N SER A 209 -4.78 19.17 -4.74
CA SER A 209 -3.53 19.68 -5.30
C SER A 209 -3.10 20.99 -4.64
N PRO A 210 -1.80 21.27 -4.54
CA PRO A 210 -0.67 20.45 -5.02
C PRO A 210 -0.39 19.23 -4.11
N ASN A 211 0.46 18.32 -4.59
CA ASN A 211 0.94 17.19 -3.78
C ASN A 211 1.62 17.68 -2.49
N GLN A 212 1.50 16.86 -1.43
CA GLN A 212 1.90 17.23 -0.09
C GLN A 212 3.40 17.29 0.09
N THR A 213 3.92 18.33 0.75
CA THR A 213 5.34 18.49 1.09
C THR A 213 5.52 19.14 2.46
N ASN A 214 6.76 19.28 2.94
CA ASN A 214 7.05 20.20 4.04
C ASN A 214 7.05 21.64 3.49
N TYR A 215 5.92 22.34 3.58
CA TYR A 215 5.71 23.58 2.83
C TYR A 215 6.51 24.79 3.34
N ASP A 216 6.64 24.92 4.66
CA ASP A 216 7.09 26.15 5.32
C ASP A 216 7.73 25.83 6.66
N LYS A 217 8.18 26.83 7.40
CA LYS A 217 8.59 26.67 8.79
C LYS A 217 7.38 26.36 9.67
N ARG A 218 7.50 25.39 10.57
CA ARG A 218 6.41 25.05 11.51
C ARG A 218 6.44 25.93 12.75
N GLN A 219 5.28 26.12 13.39
CA GLN A 219 5.17 26.97 14.58
C GLN A 219 5.93 26.37 15.77
N ASN A 220 6.00 25.04 15.90
CA ASN A 220 6.71 24.33 16.99
C ASN A 220 7.71 23.27 16.49
N GLU A 221 8.72 23.65 15.71
CA GLU A 221 9.75 22.70 15.20
C GLU A 221 10.59 21.99 16.28
N ASN A 222 10.54 22.45 17.53
CA ASN A 222 11.30 21.87 18.64
C ASN A 222 10.54 20.79 19.42
N TYR A 223 9.36 20.36 18.95
CA TYR A 223 8.45 19.48 19.68
C TYR A 223 9.08 18.15 20.15
N GLU A 224 10.04 17.59 19.40
CA GLU A 224 10.74 16.35 19.76
C GLU A 224 12.24 16.55 20.07
N GLY A 225 12.57 17.50 20.96
CA GLY A 225 13.92 17.61 21.52
C GLY A 225 15.03 17.87 20.49
N GLY A 226 14.69 18.52 19.37
CA GLY A 226 15.61 18.84 18.27
C GLY A 226 15.84 17.70 17.26
N ARG A 227 15.31 16.47 17.47
CA ARG A 227 15.43 15.36 16.50
C ARG A 227 14.83 15.74 15.15
N ILE A 228 13.68 16.40 15.16
CA ILE A 228 12.92 16.83 13.97
C ILE A 228 13.20 18.29 13.53
N ALA A 229 14.22 18.94 14.08
CA ALA A 229 14.56 20.33 13.72
C ALA A 229 15.44 20.39 12.46
N ASN A 230 15.62 21.60 11.91
CA ASN A 230 16.51 21.87 10.76
C ASN A 230 16.13 21.08 9.51
N MET A 231 14.84 20.88 9.26
CA MET A 231 14.33 20.33 7.99
C MET A 231 14.44 21.37 6.87
N SER A 232 14.34 20.94 5.63
CA SER A 232 14.15 21.83 4.48
C SER A 232 12.69 21.89 4.08
N SER A 233 12.32 22.97 3.40
CA SER A 233 10.93 23.21 2.96
C SER A 233 10.89 23.37 1.45
N ARG A 234 9.85 22.80 0.85
CA ARG A 234 9.61 22.76 -0.59
C ARG A 234 8.12 22.93 -0.86
N ILE A 235 7.77 23.70 -1.88
CA ILE A 235 6.39 23.94 -2.32
C ILE A 235 6.29 23.52 -3.77
N LEU A 236 5.32 22.66 -4.06
CA LEU A 236 5.04 22.23 -5.42
C LEU A 236 4.06 23.19 -6.11
N TYR A 237 4.31 23.50 -7.37
CA TYR A 237 3.36 24.19 -8.25
C TYR A 237 3.02 23.35 -9.47
N ASN A 238 1.82 23.56 -10.01
CA ASN A 238 1.36 22.92 -11.22
C ASN A 238 1.39 23.90 -12.39
N THR A 239 1.56 23.37 -13.61
CA THR A 239 1.52 24.14 -14.85
C THR A 239 0.45 23.55 -15.77
N PHE A 240 -0.41 24.41 -16.32
CA PHE A 240 -1.43 23.98 -17.28
C PHE A 240 -1.38 24.83 -18.56
N ASP A 241 -1.61 24.18 -19.70
CA ASP A 241 -1.97 24.86 -20.95
C ASP A 241 -3.42 25.30 -20.85
N VAL A 242 -3.65 26.61 -20.99
CA VAL A 242 -4.98 27.22 -20.82
C VAL A 242 -5.41 28.07 -22.01
N LYS A 243 -4.78 27.87 -23.17
CA LYS A 243 -5.11 28.65 -24.37
C LYS A 243 -6.60 28.59 -24.72
N ASN A 244 -7.19 27.40 -24.65
CA ASN A 244 -8.54 27.13 -25.17
C ASN A 244 -9.66 27.59 -24.20
N GLU A 245 -9.27 27.98 -22.99
CA GLU A 245 -10.14 28.47 -21.93
C GLU A 245 -10.28 29.99 -21.97
N LEU A 246 -9.43 30.68 -22.75
CA LEU A 246 -9.40 32.13 -22.88
C LEU A 246 -10.13 32.63 -24.13
N THR A 247 -10.71 33.82 -24.04
CA THR A 247 -11.38 34.50 -25.16
C THR A 247 -10.87 35.92 -25.35
N VAL A 248 -10.96 36.47 -26.57
CA VAL A 248 -10.74 37.92 -26.77
C VAL A 248 -11.87 38.69 -26.07
N GLY A 249 -11.52 39.70 -25.30
CA GLY A 249 -12.42 40.48 -24.44
C GLY A 249 -12.19 40.23 -22.95
N GLU A 250 -13.25 40.35 -22.17
CA GLU A 250 -13.22 40.10 -20.73
C GLU A 250 -13.07 38.61 -20.43
N ASN A 251 -12.21 38.31 -19.46
CA ASN A 251 -11.99 36.98 -18.92
C ASN A 251 -12.00 37.05 -17.40
N VAL A 252 -12.24 35.91 -16.76
CA VAL A 252 -12.12 35.76 -15.31
C VAL A 252 -11.30 34.51 -14.98
N ILE A 253 -10.35 34.68 -14.07
CA ILE A 253 -9.70 33.58 -13.35
C ILE A 253 -10.31 33.48 -11.96
N SER A 254 -10.54 32.26 -11.51
CA SER A 254 -11.24 31.97 -10.26
C SER A 254 -10.63 30.76 -9.57
N VAL A 255 -10.44 30.84 -8.26
CA VAL A 255 -9.80 29.79 -7.47
C VAL A 255 -10.58 29.57 -6.18
N ILE A 256 -10.78 28.32 -5.79
CA ILE A 256 -11.23 27.94 -4.45
C ILE A 256 -10.02 27.41 -3.69
N LEU A 257 -9.77 27.88 -2.48
CA LEU A 257 -8.75 27.34 -1.58
C LEU A 257 -9.39 26.54 -0.44
N GLY A 258 -8.95 25.31 -0.26
CA GLY A 258 -9.24 24.47 0.90
C GLY A 258 -8.10 24.49 1.92
N ASN A 259 -8.39 24.03 3.13
CA ASN A 259 -7.46 24.01 4.25
C ASN A 259 -6.30 23.02 4.01
N GLY A 260 -6.62 21.84 3.46
CA GLY A 260 -5.66 20.78 3.12
C GLY A 260 -4.65 20.50 4.23
N TRP A 261 -3.48 19.98 3.89
CA TRP A 261 -2.42 19.72 4.89
C TRP A 261 -1.76 20.98 5.46
N TYR A 262 -1.95 22.15 4.83
CA TYR A 262 -1.29 23.38 5.26
C TYR A 262 -1.91 23.97 6.53
N PHE A 263 -3.25 23.86 6.65
CA PHE A 263 -4.00 24.43 7.76
C PHE A 263 -4.82 23.36 8.52
N GLN A 264 -4.13 22.55 9.32
CA GLN A 264 -4.72 21.48 10.12
C GLN A 264 -4.80 21.89 11.60
N ASN A 265 -5.94 22.42 12.03
CA ASN A 265 -6.13 22.94 13.40
C ASN A 265 -7.35 22.39 14.15
N GLU A 266 -8.17 21.58 13.51
CA GLU A 266 -9.37 21.03 14.16
C GLU A 266 -9.10 19.79 14.99
N ARG A 267 -7.97 19.11 14.73
CA ARG A 267 -7.57 17.92 15.48
C ARG A 267 -6.35 18.27 16.35
N ASP A 268 -6.50 18.07 17.67
CA ASP A 268 -5.52 18.52 18.67
C ASP A 268 -4.11 18.00 18.41
N GLU A 269 -3.96 16.78 17.89
CA GLU A 269 -2.66 16.18 17.58
C GLU A 269 -1.91 16.89 16.44
N TYR A 270 -2.62 17.58 15.54
CA TYR A 270 -2.03 18.30 14.39
C TYR A 270 -1.84 19.79 14.67
N LEU A 271 -2.48 20.34 15.70
CA LEU A 271 -2.36 21.75 16.06
C LEU A 271 -0.89 22.21 16.24
N PRO A 272 0.01 21.46 16.91
CA PRO A 272 1.41 21.88 17.07
C PRO A 272 2.20 21.93 15.76
N ILE A 273 1.72 21.24 14.73
CA ILE A 273 2.43 21.04 13.46
C ILE A 273 1.75 21.71 12.25
N SER A 274 0.66 22.44 12.47
CA SER A 274 0.02 23.30 11.46
C SER A 274 0.97 24.42 11.00
N PHE A 275 0.87 24.80 9.72
CA PHE A 275 1.69 25.88 9.16
C PHE A 275 1.01 27.23 9.35
N ASN A 276 -0.02 27.53 8.56
CA ASN A 276 -0.78 28.79 8.63
C ASN A 276 -2.06 28.73 7.77
N THR A 277 -2.73 29.87 7.56
CA THR A 277 -3.94 29.98 6.72
C THR A 277 -3.67 29.76 5.23
N PRO A 278 -4.64 29.19 4.49
CA PRO A 278 -4.52 28.95 3.05
C PRO A 278 -4.17 30.21 2.25
N ARG A 279 -3.35 30.03 1.21
CA ARG A 279 -2.83 31.13 0.39
C ARG A 279 -2.54 30.70 -1.05
N LEU A 280 -2.76 31.62 -1.99
CA LEU A 280 -2.61 31.42 -3.42
C LEU A 280 -1.38 32.13 -3.97
N LEU A 281 -0.67 31.45 -4.88
CA LEU A 281 0.26 32.05 -5.83
C LEU A 281 -0.14 31.60 -7.24
N ALA A 282 -0.48 32.56 -8.11
CA ALA A 282 -0.91 32.27 -9.48
C ALA A 282 -0.31 33.27 -10.48
N GLN A 283 0.24 32.75 -11.57
CA GLN A 283 0.79 33.53 -12.68
C GLN A 283 0.30 32.95 -14.01
N LEU A 284 -0.58 33.68 -14.69
CA LEU A 284 -1.02 33.38 -16.05
C LEU A 284 -0.19 34.20 -17.04
N GLU A 285 0.58 33.52 -17.88
CA GLU A 285 1.35 34.13 -18.96
C GLU A 285 0.69 33.84 -20.30
N ILE A 286 0.54 34.89 -21.12
CA ILE A 286 -0.16 34.86 -22.40
C ILE A 286 0.79 35.40 -23.47
N GLU A 287 1.02 34.63 -24.52
CA GLU A 287 1.67 35.07 -25.75
C GLU A 287 0.62 35.26 -26.85
N TYR A 288 0.73 36.35 -27.58
CA TYR A 288 -0.18 36.73 -28.66
C TYR A 288 0.40 36.40 -30.04
N ASP A 289 -0.45 36.38 -31.07
CA ASP A 289 -0.02 36.10 -32.44
C ASP A 289 0.96 37.15 -33.01
N ASP A 290 0.95 38.38 -32.47
CA ASP A 290 1.91 39.45 -32.82
C ASP A 290 3.25 39.33 -32.09
N GLY A 291 3.43 38.29 -31.27
CA GLY A 291 4.64 38.02 -30.48
C GLY A 291 4.74 38.82 -29.17
N THR A 292 3.78 39.70 -28.87
CA THR A 292 3.73 40.39 -27.57
C THR A 292 3.27 39.44 -26.47
N ARG A 293 3.55 39.80 -25.21
CA ARG A 293 3.19 39.00 -24.02
C ARG A 293 2.49 39.84 -22.97
N SER A 294 1.61 39.22 -22.21
CA SER A 294 1.01 39.81 -21.00
C SER A 294 0.97 38.79 -19.87
N THR A 295 1.06 39.28 -18.64
CA THR A 295 1.00 38.45 -17.44
C THR A 295 -0.13 38.93 -16.53
N VAL A 296 -0.95 37.99 -16.07
CA VAL A 296 -1.96 38.22 -15.03
C VAL A 296 -1.50 37.51 -13.77
N ILE A 297 -1.31 38.26 -12.69
CA ILE A 297 -0.74 37.75 -11.44
C ILE A 297 -1.74 37.74 -10.29
N SER A 298 -1.51 36.88 -9.30
CA SER A 298 -2.03 37.00 -7.95
C SER A 298 -1.47 38.25 -7.26
N ASP A 299 -2.37 39.16 -6.90
CA ASP A 299 -2.09 40.45 -6.25
C ASP A 299 -3.34 40.94 -5.47
N ASP A 300 -3.27 42.13 -4.86
CA ASP A 300 -4.34 42.70 -4.04
C ASP A 300 -5.55 43.22 -4.84
N SER A 301 -5.52 43.14 -6.18
CA SER A 301 -6.71 43.41 -7.02
C SER A 301 -7.67 42.22 -7.11
N TRP A 302 -7.24 41.04 -6.67
CA TRP A 302 -8.15 39.88 -6.57
C TRP A 302 -9.24 40.15 -5.53
N LYS A 303 -10.43 39.62 -5.80
CA LYS A 303 -11.55 39.65 -4.86
C LYS A 303 -11.63 38.35 -4.09
N ILE A 304 -12.01 38.44 -2.83
CA ILE A 304 -12.25 37.32 -1.92
C ILE A 304 -13.71 37.34 -1.47
N GLY A 305 -14.37 36.21 -1.70
CA GLY A 305 -15.71 35.90 -1.23
C GLY A 305 -15.72 34.73 -0.25
N THR A 306 -16.92 34.45 0.24
CA THR A 306 -17.26 33.23 0.96
C THR A 306 -18.18 32.41 0.08
N GLY A 307 -18.03 31.10 0.06
CA GLY A 307 -18.89 30.24 -0.74
C GLY A 307 -19.62 29.17 0.09
N PRO A 308 -20.23 28.20 -0.58
CA PRO A 308 -21.04 27.16 0.06
C PRO A 308 -20.25 26.18 0.93
N ILE A 309 -18.93 26.06 0.75
CA ILE A 309 -18.09 25.22 1.61
C ILE A 309 -17.78 25.98 2.91
N VAL A 310 -18.63 25.77 3.91
CA VAL A 310 -18.54 26.46 5.20
C VAL A 310 -17.54 25.81 6.16
N ASP A 311 -17.15 24.57 5.89
CA ASP A 311 -16.10 23.85 6.60
C ASP A 311 -15.48 22.79 5.69
N ASN A 312 -14.17 22.57 5.81
CA ASN A 312 -13.47 21.50 5.09
C ASN A 312 -12.25 21.03 5.88
N ASN A 313 -12.23 19.75 6.20
CA ASN A 313 -11.15 19.11 6.93
C ASN A 313 -10.86 17.73 6.33
N LEU A 314 -9.60 17.32 6.35
CA LEU A 314 -9.22 16.00 5.86
C LEU A 314 -9.89 14.90 6.68
N TYR A 315 -9.90 15.04 8.01
CA TYR A 315 -10.40 14.01 8.92
C TYR A 315 -11.92 14.11 9.15
N HIS A 316 -12.44 15.31 9.39
CA HIS A 316 -13.85 15.53 9.73
C HIS A 316 -14.77 15.75 8.52
N GLY A 317 -14.21 15.79 7.30
CA GLY A 317 -14.93 15.95 6.03
C GLY A 317 -15.34 17.37 5.68
N GLU A 318 -16.37 17.52 4.85
CA GLU A 318 -16.84 18.80 4.29
C GLU A 318 -18.27 19.13 4.73
N ILE A 319 -18.51 20.38 5.11
CA ILE A 319 -19.86 20.93 5.30
C ILE A 319 -20.15 21.89 4.16
N TYR A 320 -21.17 21.55 3.36
CA TYR A 320 -21.59 22.31 2.20
C TYR A 320 -23.03 22.84 2.38
N ASP A 321 -23.16 24.16 2.43
CA ASP A 321 -24.44 24.86 2.47
C ASP A 321 -24.76 25.46 1.10
N SER A 322 -25.52 24.73 0.28
CA SER A 322 -25.86 25.16 -1.08
C SER A 322 -26.73 26.42 -1.11
N ARG A 323 -27.35 26.82 0.01
CA ARG A 323 -28.10 28.09 0.12
C ARG A 323 -27.18 29.32 0.00
N LEU A 324 -25.88 29.12 0.19
CA LEU A 324 -24.84 30.14 0.09
C LEU A 324 -24.13 30.11 -1.29
N GLU A 325 -24.61 29.31 -2.24
CA GLU A 325 -24.09 29.36 -3.60
C GLU A 325 -24.35 30.73 -4.24
N GLU A 326 -23.26 31.37 -4.67
CA GLU A 326 -23.31 32.55 -5.52
C GLU A 326 -23.24 32.09 -6.99
N ASP A 327 -24.40 31.97 -7.63
CA ASP A 327 -24.49 31.51 -9.01
C ASP A 327 -23.58 32.33 -9.93
N ASN A 328 -22.87 31.64 -10.82
CA ASN A 328 -21.99 32.25 -11.82
C ASN A 328 -20.80 33.04 -11.26
N TRP A 329 -20.42 32.89 -9.98
CA TRP A 329 -19.28 33.62 -9.37
C TRP A 329 -17.97 33.54 -10.17
N ASN A 330 -17.76 32.43 -10.88
CA ASN A 330 -16.62 32.14 -11.73
C ASN A 330 -16.82 32.52 -13.23
N LEU A 331 -17.88 33.28 -13.55
CA LEU A 331 -18.13 33.89 -14.86
C LEU A 331 -17.90 35.41 -14.84
N VAL A 332 -17.67 35.99 -16.02
CA VAL A 332 -17.33 37.41 -16.20
C VAL A 332 -18.43 38.34 -15.67
N ASN A 333 -19.70 37.98 -15.89
CA ASN A 333 -20.86 38.80 -15.57
C ASN A 333 -21.23 38.85 -14.07
N PHE A 334 -20.53 38.11 -13.21
CA PHE A 334 -20.75 38.17 -11.77
C PHE A 334 -20.33 39.53 -11.18
N ASP A 335 -21.20 40.05 -10.32
CA ASP A 335 -21.02 41.27 -9.53
C ASP A 335 -20.33 40.95 -8.20
N ASP A 336 -19.02 41.24 -8.14
CA ASP A 336 -18.18 41.05 -6.97
C ASP A 336 -17.99 42.32 -6.13
N THR A 337 -18.88 43.32 -6.27
CA THR A 337 -18.78 44.57 -5.49
C THR A 337 -18.89 44.37 -3.98
N LYS A 338 -19.56 43.28 -3.55
CA LYS A 338 -19.66 42.88 -2.14
C LYS A 338 -18.47 42.07 -1.64
N TRP A 339 -17.61 41.58 -2.53
CA TRP A 339 -16.41 40.84 -2.17
C TRP A 339 -15.29 41.80 -1.76
N ILE A 340 -14.50 41.39 -0.78
CA ILE A 340 -13.37 42.20 -0.28
C ILE A 340 -12.15 41.99 -1.18
N ASN A 341 -11.18 42.91 -1.13
CA ASN A 341 -9.90 42.69 -1.81
C ASN A 341 -9.06 41.65 -1.07
N ALA A 342 -8.29 40.88 -1.81
CA ALA A 342 -7.28 39.98 -1.27
C ALA A 342 -6.16 40.78 -0.59
N LYS A 343 -5.55 40.18 0.43
CA LYS A 343 -4.38 40.75 1.11
C LYS A 343 -3.11 40.04 0.66
N TYR A 344 -2.01 40.77 0.58
CA TYR A 344 -0.68 40.18 0.52
C TYR A 344 -0.39 39.44 1.83
N LEU A 345 0.04 38.19 1.71
CA LEU A 345 0.45 37.35 2.84
C LEU A 345 1.98 37.14 2.81
N ARG A 346 2.55 36.67 3.92
CA ARG A 346 3.98 36.35 3.98
C ARG A 346 4.32 35.25 2.97
N THR A 347 5.43 35.44 2.27
CA THR A 347 6.06 34.41 1.46
C THR A 347 6.52 33.25 2.35
N PRO A 348 6.07 32.00 2.10
CA PRO A 348 6.60 30.82 2.76
C PRO A 348 8.10 30.66 2.56
N GLU A 349 8.79 29.98 3.48
CA GLU A 349 10.23 29.71 3.34
C GLU A 349 10.54 28.60 2.31
N GLY A 350 9.54 27.80 1.95
CA GLY A 350 9.69 26.71 0.98
C GLY A 350 10.06 27.18 -0.42
N LYS A 351 11.00 26.48 -1.05
CA LYS A 351 11.37 26.74 -2.45
C LYS A 351 10.29 26.23 -3.40
N LEU A 352 9.96 26.99 -4.44
CA LEU A 352 9.00 26.57 -5.45
C LEU A 352 9.69 25.59 -6.41
N ASN A 353 9.07 24.43 -6.57
CA ASN A 353 9.48 23.38 -7.49
C ASN A 353 8.28 22.92 -8.29
N ALA A 354 8.52 22.46 -9.51
CA ALA A 354 7.44 21.96 -10.32
C ALA A 354 6.99 20.58 -9.82
N GLN A 355 5.68 20.34 -9.82
CA GLN A 355 5.15 19.01 -9.50
C GLN A 355 5.40 18.06 -10.67
N MET A 356 6.42 17.20 -10.54
CA MET A 356 6.74 16.14 -11.50
C MET A 356 6.27 14.75 -11.04
N SER A 357 5.37 14.71 -10.05
CA SER A 357 4.70 13.49 -9.58
C SER A 357 3.25 13.43 -10.07
N PRO A 358 2.67 12.23 -10.20
CA PRO A 358 1.26 12.09 -10.57
C PRO A 358 0.36 12.81 -9.55
N PRO A 359 -0.72 13.45 -10.01
CA PRO A 359 -1.72 14.08 -9.14
C PRO A 359 -2.75 13.07 -8.64
N ASP A 360 -3.57 13.46 -7.67
CA ASP A 360 -4.79 12.72 -7.34
C ASP A 360 -5.88 12.96 -8.39
N ARG A 361 -6.62 11.90 -8.76
CA ARG A 361 -7.74 11.92 -9.72
C ARG A 361 -8.88 10.99 -9.26
N ILE A 362 -10.07 11.19 -9.81
CA ILE A 362 -11.13 10.16 -9.75
C ILE A 362 -10.72 9.05 -10.73
N ILE A 363 -10.29 7.92 -10.19
CA ILE A 363 -9.85 6.76 -10.99
C ILE A 363 -11.04 5.95 -11.49
N LYS A 364 -12.07 5.82 -10.65
CA LYS A 364 -13.25 5.00 -10.98
C LYS A 364 -14.50 5.47 -10.24
N THR A 365 -15.64 5.26 -10.87
CA THR A 365 -16.96 5.41 -10.25
C THR A 365 -17.58 4.05 -10.01
N ILE A 366 -18.15 3.84 -8.81
CA ILE A 366 -18.86 2.61 -8.43
C ILE A 366 -20.24 2.92 -7.86
N LYS A 367 -21.17 1.96 -7.98
CA LYS A 367 -22.49 2.04 -7.36
C LYS A 367 -22.54 1.20 -6.08
N PRO A 368 -23.40 1.55 -5.11
CA PRO A 368 -23.69 0.67 -3.99
C PRO A 368 -24.19 -0.70 -4.47
N SER A 369 -23.69 -1.76 -3.85
CA SER A 369 -24.13 -3.14 -4.07
C SER A 369 -25.47 -3.44 -3.39
N SER A 370 -25.77 -2.77 -2.28
CA SER A 370 -27.06 -2.87 -1.60
C SER A 370 -27.41 -1.59 -0.84
N PHE A 371 -28.70 -1.48 -0.49
CA PHE A 371 -29.30 -0.35 0.20
C PHE A 371 -30.35 -0.85 1.19
N SER A 372 -30.39 -0.27 2.39
CA SER A 372 -31.40 -0.59 3.40
C SER A 372 -31.77 0.63 4.23
N LYS A 373 -33.02 0.67 4.70
CA LYS A 373 -33.50 1.67 5.66
C LYS A 373 -33.33 1.11 7.06
N ILE A 374 -32.45 1.70 7.88
CA ILE A 374 -32.19 1.23 9.26
C ILE A 374 -33.37 1.58 10.16
N LYS A 375 -33.80 2.84 10.10
CA LYS A 375 -34.93 3.39 10.85
C LYS A 375 -35.51 4.56 10.06
N LYS A 376 -36.57 5.18 10.57
CA LYS A 376 -37.08 6.43 10.00
C LYS A 376 -35.92 7.42 9.85
N ASP A 377 -35.78 8.01 8.67
CA ASP A 377 -34.81 9.06 8.36
C ASP A 377 -33.32 8.65 8.42
N ASN A 378 -33.01 7.34 8.41
CA ASN A 378 -31.62 6.84 8.35
C ASN A 378 -31.49 5.64 7.37
N PHE A 379 -30.57 5.78 6.43
CA PHE A 379 -30.36 4.87 5.30
C PHE A 379 -28.92 4.39 5.22
N LYS A 380 -28.71 3.09 4.99
CA LYS A 380 -27.40 2.47 4.83
C LYS A 380 -27.17 1.98 3.42
N TYR A 381 -26.01 2.35 2.88
CA TYR A 381 -25.49 1.89 1.60
C TYR A 381 -24.28 0.99 1.85
N ASP A 382 -24.18 -0.11 1.11
CA ASP A 382 -23.01 -1.00 1.10
C ASP A 382 -22.41 -1.03 -0.31
N PHE A 383 -21.18 -0.54 -0.47
CA PHE A 383 -20.46 -0.61 -1.76
C PHE A 383 -19.90 -1.99 -2.10
N GLY A 384 -19.97 -2.95 -1.16
CA GLY A 384 -19.49 -4.31 -1.32
C GLY A 384 -17.97 -4.45 -1.20
N THR A 385 -17.25 -3.34 -1.08
CA THR A 385 -15.79 -3.27 -0.98
C THR A 385 -15.36 -1.98 -0.30
N MET A 386 -14.26 -2.04 0.46
CA MET A 386 -13.49 -0.87 0.91
C MET A 386 -12.89 -0.14 -0.28
N PHE A 387 -12.88 1.19 -0.24
CA PHE A 387 -12.13 2.07 -1.13
C PHE A 387 -11.87 3.43 -0.46
N SER A 388 -10.93 4.22 -1.03
CA SER A 388 -10.67 5.61 -0.64
C SER A 388 -11.28 6.58 -1.65
N GLY A 389 -11.86 7.67 -1.15
CA GLY A 389 -12.46 8.76 -1.93
C GLY A 389 -13.70 9.34 -1.26
N TRP A 390 -14.78 9.54 -2.01
CA TRP A 390 -16.02 10.14 -1.47
C TRP A 390 -17.25 9.64 -2.21
N VAL A 391 -18.43 10.21 -1.89
CA VAL A 391 -19.65 9.97 -2.65
C VAL A 391 -20.06 11.19 -3.47
N LYS A 392 -20.56 10.94 -4.68
CA LYS A 392 -21.43 11.88 -5.38
C LYS A 392 -22.84 11.71 -4.89
N LEU A 393 -23.44 12.79 -4.44
CA LEU A 393 -24.82 12.87 -4.03
C LEU A 393 -25.68 13.42 -5.17
N LYS A 394 -26.87 12.83 -5.34
CA LYS A 394 -27.92 13.30 -6.23
C LYS A 394 -29.24 13.30 -5.45
N VAL A 395 -29.78 14.47 -5.13
CA VAL A 395 -30.91 14.59 -4.19
C VAL A 395 -31.88 15.70 -4.61
N LYS A 396 -33.16 15.55 -4.25
CA LYS A 396 -34.18 16.60 -4.35
C LYS A 396 -34.90 16.68 -3.01
N GLY A 397 -35.10 17.90 -2.51
CA GLY A 397 -35.77 18.15 -1.23
C GLY A 397 -36.16 19.62 -1.07
N ASN A 398 -36.56 19.98 0.14
CA ASN A 398 -36.90 21.35 0.49
C ASN A 398 -35.65 22.16 0.84
N LYS A 399 -35.75 23.48 0.70
CA LYS A 399 -34.70 24.40 1.14
C LYS A 399 -34.43 24.22 2.63
N GLY A 400 -33.17 23.97 2.98
CA GLY A 400 -32.72 23.77 4.36
C GLY A 400 -32.79 22.31 4.85
N ASP A 401 -33.36 21.39 4.07
CA ASP A 401 -33.21 19.96 4.37
C ASP A 401 -31.71 19.62 4.40
N THR A 402 -31.33 18.75 5.34
CA THR A 402 -29.93 18.45 5.62
C THR A 402 -29.71 16.95 5.55
N LEU A 403 -28.66 16.56 4.84
CA LEU A 403 -28.15 15.20 4.78
C LEU A 403 -26.81 15.14 5.49
N LYS A 404 -26.69 14.29 6.51
CA LYS A 404 -25.41 13.97 7.14
C LYS A 404 -24.98 12.57 6.72
N LEU A 405 -23.83 12.47 6.08
CA LEU A 405 -23.26 11.23 5.57
C LEU A 405 -22.15 10.81 6.53
N ASN A 406 -22.27 9.64 7.15
CA ASN A 406 -21.23 9.06 7.99
C ASN A 406 -20.62 7.86 7.27
N PHE A 407 -19.30 7.79 7.24
CA PHE A 407 -18.56 6.77 6.49
C PHE A 407 -18.01 5.72 7.45
N TYR A 408 -18.11 4.43 7.08
CA TYR A 408 -17.67 3.32 7.93
C TYR A 408 -16.85 2.28 7.14
N GLU A 409 -15.81 1.77 7.79
CA GLU A 409 -15.05 0.61 7.33
C GLU A 409 -15.85 -0.70 7.41
N ASP A 410 -15.27 -1.78 6.87
CA ASP A 410 -15.76 -3.17 7.01
C ASP A 410 -15.92 -3.60 8.48
N SER A 411 -15.10 -3.04 9.39
CA SER A 411 -15.16 -3.23 10.84
C SER A 411 -16.40 -2.57 11.49
N GLY A 412 -17.06 -1.65 10.80
CA GLY A 412 -18.09 -0.78 11.36
C GLY A 412 -17.53 0.42 12.14
N ASN A 413 -16.22 0.69 12.08
CA ASN A 413 -15.62 1.90 12.65
C ASN A 413 -15.74 3.07 11.67
N SER A 414 -16.11 4.25 12.19
CA SER A 414 -16.23 5.48 11.39
C SER A 414 -14.98 6.36 11.41
N PHE A 415 -14.21 6.33 12.50
CA PHE A 415 -13.11 7.28 12.73
C PHE A 415 -13.50 8.76 12.50
N GLU A 416 -14.74 9.12 12.85
CA GLU A 416 -15.27 10.49 12.75
C GLU A 416 -15.33 11.06 11.32
N GLN A 417 -15.32 10.18 10.31
CA GLN A 417 -15.45 10.56 8.91
C GLN A 417 -16.91 10.91 8.59
N SER A 418 -17.18 12.16 8.24
CA SER A 418 -18.53 12.58 7.86
C SER A 418 -18.57 13.76 6.90
N ASP A 419 -19.58 13.83 6.04
CA ASP A 419 -19.89 15.03 5.27
C ASP A 419 -21.31 15.53 5.60
N THR A 420 -21.56 16.81 5.39
CA THR A 420 -22.89 17.40 5.56
C THR A 420 -23.28 18.26 4.37
N TYR A 421 -24.45 17.99 3.79
CA TYR A 421 -25.02 18.75 2.68
C TYR A 421 -26.35 19.39 3.08
N ILE A 422 -26.48 20.70 2.89
CA ILE A 422 -27.70 21.48 3.17
C ILE A 422 -28.27 21.98 1.84
N LEU A 423 -29.53 21.66 1.56
CA LEU A 423 -30.18 21.89 0.27
C LEU A 423 -30.64 23.35 0.08
N LYS A 424 -30.55 23.87 -1.15
CA LYS A 424 -31.10 25.16 -1.56
C LYS A 424 -32.54 25.04 -2.06
N GLY A 425 -32.96 23.84 -2.41
CA GLY A 425 -34.32 23.45 -2.76
C GLY A 425 -34.66 23.62 -4.25
N SER A 426 -35.92 23.31 -4.58
CA SER A 426 -36.60 23.51 -5.89
C SER A 426 -36.27 22.46 -6.96
N GLU A 427 -34.99 22.16 -7.16
CA GLU A 427 -34.51 21.32 -8.27
C GLU A 427 -33.73 20.09 -7.79
N LEU A 428 -33.36 19.24 -8.75
CA LEU A 428 -32.42 18.16 -8.50
C LEU A 428 -31.01 18.75 -8.26
N GLU A 429 -30.48 18.53 -7.07
CA GLU A 429 -29.16 18.98 -6.64
C GLU A 429 -28.12 17.86 -6.79
N ILE A 430 -26.91 18.21 -7.24
CA ILE A 430 -25.78 17.31 -7.41
C ILE A 430 -24.58 17.89 -6.68
N TRP A 431 -23.95 17.09 -5.83
CA TRP A 431 -22.83 17.53 -5.01
C TRP A 431 -21.76 16.44 -4.85
N GLU A 432 -20.50 16.88 -4.79
CA GLU A 432 -19.31 16.10 -4.43
C GLU A 432 -18.42 17.03 -3.58
N PRO A 433 -17.77 16.53 -2.51
CA PRO A 433 -16.81 17.32 -1.75
C PRO A 433 -15.57 17.65 -2.58
N LYS A 434 -14.82 18.68 -2.17
CA LYS A 434 -13.63 19.16 -2.91
C LYS A 434 -12.31 18.98 -2.17
N PHE A 435 -12.32 19.13 -0.85
CA PHE A 435 -11.09 19.26 -0.06
C PHE A 435 -10.98 18.25 1.08
N THR A 436 -11.57 17.07 0.89
CA THR A 436 -11.47 15.93 1.81
C THR A 436 -11.50 14.61 1.04
N TRP A 437 -11.21 13.53 1.75
CA TRP A 437 -11.49 12.17 1.32
C TRP A 437 -11.74 11.30 2.56
N HIS A 438 -12.39 10.16 2.33
CA HIS A 438 -12.76 9.16 3.31
C HIS A 438 -12.32 7.79 2.82
N ALA A 439 -12.20 6.81 3.72
CA ALA A 439 -12.06 5.41 3.35
C ALA A 439 -13.12 4.56 4.03
N PHE A 440 -13.89 3.84 3.21
CA PHE A 440 -15.12 3.22 3.65
C PHE A 440 -15.61 2.14 2.68
N ARG A 441 -16.50 1.30 3.21
CA ARG A 441 -17.39 0.42 2.44
C ARG A 441 -18.84 0.82 2.63
N TYR A 442 -19.20 1.26 3.84
CA TYR A 442 -20.57 1.63 4.16
C TYR A 442 -20.71 3.14 4.30
N VAL A 443 -21.87 3.64 3.90
CA VAL A 443 -22.30 5.02 4.15
C VAL A 443 -23.65 4.98 4.82
N GLU A 444 -23.77 5.62 5.98
CA GLU A 444 -25.05 5.86 6.63
C GLU A 444 -25.44 7.33 6.45
N ILE A 445 -26.60 7.56 5.84
CA ILE A 445 -27.13 8.89 5.57
C ILE A 445 -28.31 9.15 6.49
N GLU A 446 -28.14 10.13 7.36
CA GLU A 446 -29.22 10.72 8.15
C GLU A 446 -29.89 11.81 7.31
N SER A 447 -31.20 11.70 7.11
CA SER A 447 -31.96 12.60 6.24
C SER A 447 -33.19 13.17 6.94
N ASN A 448 -33.19 14.48 7.17
CA ASN A 448 -34.39 15.14 7.70
C ASN A 448 -35.43 15.32 6.58
N ASN A 449 -36.38 14.38 6.47
CA ASN A 449 -37.54 14.43 5.57
C ASN A 449 -37.31 14.12 4.08
N ILE A 450 -36.15 13.55 3.70
CA ILE A 450 -35.94 13.08 2.32
C ILE A 450 -35.91 11.55 2.29
N GLU A 451 -36.76 10.96 1.46
CA GLU A 451 -36.69 9.52 1.19
C GLU A 451 -35.59 9.26 0.16
N LEU A 452 -34.66 8.35 0.51
CA LEU A 452 -33.55 7.98 -0.35
C LEU A 452 -33.75 6.58 -0.96
N ASN A 453 -33.01 6.30 -2.02
CA ASN A 453 -32.91 5.03 -2.73
C ASN A 453 -31.47 4.82 -3.22
N ILE A 454 -31.19 3.63 -3.75
CA ILE A 454 -29.83 3.20 -4.13
C ILE A 454 -29.14 4.11 -5.17
N ASP A 455 -29.88 4.81 -6.04
CA ASP A 455 -29.33 5.67 -7.08
C ASP A 455 -29.05 7.12 -6.61
N ASN A 456 -29.32 7.43 -5.33
CA ASN A 456 -29.02 8.76 -4.78
C ASN A 456 -27.51 9.00 -4.56
N ILE A 457 -26.69 7.94 -4.50
CA ILE A 457 -25.24 8.09 -4.36
C ILE A 457 -24.45 7.21 -5.33
N GLU A 458 -23.28 7.71 -5.72
CA GLU A 458 -22.23 6.95 -6.41
C GLU A 458 -20.92 7.12 -5.63
N GLY A 459 -20.13 6.06 -5.49
CA GLY A 459 -18.80 6.12 -4.91
C GLY A 459 -17.78 6.61 -5.95
N ARG A 460 -16.95 7.58 -5.55
CA ARG A 460 -15.81 8.09 -6.31
C ARG A 460 -14.55 7.52 -5.70
N ILE A 461 -13.87 6.64 -6.42
CA ILE A 461 -12.54 6.15 -6.02
C ILE A 461 -11.53 7.21 -6.42
N VAL A 462 -10.80 7.73 -5.44
CA VAL A 462 -9.84 8.82 -5.61
C VAL A 462 -8.51 8.38 -5.02
N ASN A 463 -7.43 8.59 -5.76
CA ASN A 463 -6.06 8.35 -5.32
C ASN A 463 -5.09 9.01 -6.31
N THR A 464 -3.80 9.02 -5.97
CA THR A 464 -2.71 9.39 -6.88
C THR A 464 -2.72 8.48 -8.11
N ASP A 465 -2.76 9.07 -9.30
CA ASP A 465 -2.94 8.37 -10.57
C ASP A 465 -1.65 7.69 -11.06
N VAL A 466 -1.28 6.60 -10.38
CA VAL A 466 -0.21 5.70 -10.80
C VAL A 466 -0.76 4.64 -11.77
N SER A 467 -0.13 4.53 -12.94
CA SER A 467 -0.47 3.49 -13.92
C SER A 467 -0.17 2.10 -13.37
N SER A 468 -0.96 1.09 -13.75
CA SER A 468 -0.63 -0.30 -13.42
C SER A 468 0.62 -0.75 -14.19
N ALA A 469 1.51 -1.48 -13.52
CA ALA A 469 2.70 -2.07 -14.11
C ALA A 469 2.69 -3.60 -14.11
N GLY A 470 1.84 -4.28 -13.35
CA GLY A 470 1.88 -5.74 -13.30
C GLY A 470 0.54 -6.41 -13.05
N ASN A 471 0.46 -7.64 -13.52
CA ASN A 471 -0.70 -8.52 -13.32
C ASN A 471 -0.24 -9.87 -12.80
N PHE A 472 -1.00 -10.43 -11.85
CA PHE A 472 -0.76 -11.76 -11.31
C PHE A 472 -2.08 -12.49 -11.13
N GLU A 473 -2.11 -13.74 -11.58
CA GLU A 473 -3.21 -14.68 -11.39
C GLU A 473 -2.64 -16.09 -11.25
N CYS A 474 -3.27 -16.93 -10.43
CA CYS A 474 -2.93 -18.34 -10.36
C CYS A 474 -4.16 -19.19 -10.07
N SER A 475 -4.01 -20.51 -10.12
CA SER A 475 -5.10 -21.46 -9.82
C SER A 475 -5.54 -21.47 -8.34
N ASN A 476 -4.92 -20.67 -7.47
CA ASN A 476 -5.35 -20.49 -6.08
C ASN A 476 -6.04 -19.14 -5.92
N ASP A 477 -7.37 -19.17 -5.86
CA ASP A 477 -8.22 -17.98 -5.77
C ASP A 477 -7.87 -17.07 -4.58
N LEU A 478 -7.33 -17.61 -3.48
CA LEU A 478 -6.90 -16.76 -2.35
C LEU A 478 -5.75 -15.85 -2.77
N PHE A 479 -4.77 -16.35 -3.51
CA PHE A 479 -3.59 -15.55 -3.85
C PHE A 479 -3.96 -14.45 -4.84
N THR A 480 -4.78 -14.79 -5.84
CA THR A 480 -5.38 -13.82 -6.76
C THR A 480 -6.23 -12.79 -5.99
N ARG A 481 -6.96 -13.20 -4.95
CA ARG A 481 -7.73 -12.29 -4.10
C ARG A 481 -6.85 -11.37 -3.27
N ILE A 482 -5.80 -11.89 -2.62
CA ILE A 482 -4.84 -11.10 -1.83
C ILE A 482 -4.18 -10.05 -2.72
N GLU A 483 -3.76 -10.41 -3.93
CA GLU A 483 -3.16 -9.48 -4.89
C GLU A 483 -4.12 -8.32 -5.23
N ASN A 484 -5.38 -8.65 -5.55
CA ASN A 484 -6.38 -7.63 -5.88
C ASN A 484 -6.74 -6.72 -4.69
N ASP A 485 -6.85 -7.29 -3.49
CA ASP A 485 -7.10 -6.53 -2.27
C ASP A 485 -5.89 -5.66 -1.91
N TYR A 486 -4.66 -6.14 -2.13
CA TYR A 486 -3.44 -5.34 -1.98
C TYR A 486 -3.42 -4.16 -2.94
N LYS A 487 -3.61 -4.36 -4.25
CA LYS A 487 -3.62 -3.26 -5.23
C LYS A 487 -4.54 -2.13 -4.82
N LYS A 488 -5.77 -2.47 -4.42
CA LYS A 488 -6.77 -1.52 -3.95
C LYS A 488 -6.38 -0.84 -2.64
N THR A 489 -5.85 -1.60 -1.68
CA THR A 489 -5.37 -1.06 -0.41
C THR A 489 -4.21 -0.10 -0.62
N GLN A 490 -3.27 -0.46 -1.51
CA GLN A 490 -2.08 0.31 -1.81
C GLN A 490 -2.42 1.63 -2.50
N THR A 491 -3.26 1.61 -3.55
CA THR A 491 -3.68 2.85 -4.22
C THR A 491 -4.60 3.69 -3.34
N GLY A 492 -5.49 3.07 -2.56
CA GLY A 492 -6.31 3.79 -1.58
C GLY A 492 -5.48 4.54 -0.54
N ASN A 493 -4.25 4.09 -0.28
CA ASN A 493 -3.26 4.73 0.59
C ASN A 493 -2.28 5.66 -0.15
N MET A 494 -2.56 6.03 -1.39
CA MET A 494 -1.74 6.98 -2.14
C MET A 494 -2.53 8.26 -2.38
N HIS A 495 -2.26 9.27 -1.56
CA HIS A 495 -2.85 10.61 -1.68
C HIS A 495 -1.76 11.67 -1.55
N GLY A 496 -1.89 12.76 -2.32
CA GLY A 496 -0.92 13.86 -2.29
C GLY A 496 0.53 13.42 -2.61
N GLY A 497 0.70 12.34 -3.37
CA GLY A 497 2.02 11.77 -3.69
C GLY A 497 2.77 11.24 -2.46
N VAL A 498 2.06 10.66 -1.49
CA VAL A 498 2.62 10.04 -0.27
C VAL A 498 2.02 8.63 -0.11
N PRO A 499 2.83 7.60 0.21
CA PRO A 499 2.32 6.27 0.56
C PRO A 499 1.95 6.25 2.04
N SER A 500 0.67 6.46 2.37
CA SER A 500 0.19 6.49 3.75
C SER A 500 0.06 5.09 4.37
N ASP A 501 0.04 5.05 5.70
CA ASP A 501 -0.25 3.87 6.50
C ASP A 501 -1.71 3.41 6.35
N CYS A 502 -2.65 4.32 6.65
CA CYS A 502 -4.09 4.10 6.46
C CYS A 502 -4.73 5.36 5.85
N PRO A 503 -5.82 5.21 5.07
CA PRO A 503 -6.40 6.34 4.34
C PRO A 503 -7.45 7.13 5.12
N HIS A 504 -7.80 6.71 6.34
CA HIS A 504 -8.85 7.32 7.16
C HIS A 504 -8.31 7.99 8.43
N ARG A 505 -7.77 7.23 9.39
CA ARG A 505 -7.54 7.74 10.76
C ARG A 505 -6.26 8.54 10.92
N GLU A 506 -5.16 8.18 10.26
CA GLU A 506 -3.84 8.82 10.43
C GLU A 506 -3.41 9.52 9.15
N ARG A 507 -3.43 8.80 8.02
CA ARG A 507 -3.10 9.33 6.67
C ARG A 507 -1.66 9.79 6.57
N ARG A 508 -0.73 9.18 7.31
CA ARG A 508 0.65 9.62 7.43
C ARG A 508 1.54 8.76 6.55
N GLY A 509 2.50 9.38 5.87
CA GLY A 509 3.53 8.67 5.11
C GLY A 509 4.54 7.97 6.02
N TYR A 510 4.14 6.93 6.75
CA TYR A 510 5.04 6.17 7.59
C TYR A 510 6.10 5.48 6.72
N THR A 511 7.37 5.79 6.99
CA THR A 511 8.48 5.37 6.13
C THR A 511 8.74 3.86 6.19
N GLY A 512 8.43 3.21 7.31
CA GLY A 512 8.51 1.76 7.50
C GLY A 512 7.50 1.00 6.62
N ASP A 513 6.25 1.45 6.61
CA ASP A 513 5.17 0.93 5.77
C ASP A 513 5.48 1.13 4.28
N GLY A 514 5.93 2.32 3.91
CA GLY A 514 6.31 2.63 2.55
C GLY A 514 7.51 1.82 2.06
N GLN A 515 8.52 1.56 2.91
CA GLN A 515 9.68 0.76 2.50
C GLN A 515 9.36 -0.73 2.40
N ILE A 516 8.59 -1.27 3.34
CA ILE A 516 8.31 -2.72 3.36
C ILE A 516 7.38 -3.12 2.21
N SER A 517 6.47 -2.24 1.80
CA SER A 517 5.59 -2.44 0.64
C SER A 517 6.24 -2.07 -0.70
N ALA A 518 7.43 -1.46 -0.71
CA ALA A 518 7.99 -0.84 -1.91
C ALA A 518 8.14 -1.78 -3.11
N GLN A 519 8.63 -3.02 -2.90
CA GLN A 519 8.77 -4.00 -3.97
C GLN A 519 7.41 -4.42 -4.54
N ALA A 520 6.43 -4.68 -3.68
CA ALA A 520 5.08 -5.06 -4.10
C ALA A 520 4.41 -3.91 -4.86
N ALA A 521 4.65 -2.66 -4.47
CA ALA A 521 4.17 -1.49 -5.19
C ALA A 521 4.86 -1.33 -6.56
N ILE A 522 6.18 -1.55 -6.64
CA ILE A 522 6.95 -1.49 -7.89
C ILE A 522 6.45 -2.54 -8.90
N TYR A 523 6.20 -3.78 -8.48
CA TYR A 523 5.67 -4.80 -9.38
C TYR A 523 4.28 -4.47 -9.91
N ASN A 524 3.47 -3.73 -9.14
CA ASN A 524 2.08 -3.50 -9.46
C ASN A 524 1.78 -2.17 -10.14
N PHE A 525 2.63 -1.15 -9.97
CA PHE A 525 2.41 0.21 -10.44
C PHE A 525 3.68 0.88 -10.99
N GLU A 526 3.51 1.87 -11.87
CA GLU A 526 4.59 2.74 -12.35
C GLU A 526 5.00 3.73 -11.24
N MET A 527 5.90 3.30 -10.37
CA MET A 527 6.27 4.04 -9.15
C MET A 527 7.42 5.03 -9.33
N GLN A 528 7.98 5.19 -10.53
CA GLN A 528 9.23 5.93 -10.74
C GLN A 528 9.13 7.40 -10.29
N SER A 529 8.12 8.12 -10.79
CA SER A 529 7.91 9.54 -10.47
C SER A 529 7.35 9.74 -9.06
N PHE A 530 6.51 8.81 -8.59
CA PHE A 530 5.97 8.79 -7.23
C PHE A 530 7.09 8.69 -6.17
N TYR A 531 7.93 7.65 -6.24
CA TYR A 531 9.03 7.49 -5.30
C TYR A 531 10.12 8.54 -5.48
N THR A 532 10.37 9.05 -6.70
CA THR A 532 11.27 10.20 -6.86
C THR A 532 10.79 11.41 -6.05
N LYS A 533 9.48 11.71 -6.06
CA LYS A 533 8.94 12.80 -5.25
C LYS A 533 9.03 12.52 -3.76
N TRP A 534 8.66 11.31 -3.32
CA TRP A 534 8.66 10.99 -1.88
C TRP A 534 10.07 10.88 -1.29
N LEU A 535 11.06 10.40 -2.05
CA LEU A 535 12.48 10.44 -1.65
C LEU A 535 12.99 11.87 -1.46
N ASN A 536 12.52 12.80 -2.28
CA ASN A 536 12.79 14.22 -2.07
C ASN A 536 12.10 14.74 -0.80
N ASP A 537 10.90 14.26 -0.45
CA ASP A 537 10.26 14.60 0.83
C ASP A 537 11.04 14.00 2.01
N ILE A 538 11.57 12.79 1.90
CA ILE A 538 12.41 12.17 2.94
C ILE A 538 13.69 12.98 3.12
N SER A 539 14.30 13.43 2.01
CA SER A 539 15.40 14.38 2.06
C SER A 539 14.97 15.65 2.79
N ASP A 540 13.88 16.29 2.40
CA ASP A 540 13.39 17.53 3.01
C ASP A 540 13.15 17.39 4.52
N ALA A 541 12.53 16.28 4.95
CA ALA A 541 12.26 15.96 6.35
C ALA A 541 13.48 15.48 7.15
N GLN A 542 14.58 15.09 6.48
CA GLN A 542 15.80 14.71 7.18
C GLN A 542 16.38 15.92 7.93
N ASN A 543 16.69 15.71 9.21
CA ASN A 543 17.40 16.71 10.00
C ASN A 543 18.78 16.95 9.38
N LYS A 544 19.00 18.16 8.86
CA LYS A 544 20.22 18.47 8.08
C LYS A 544 21.50 18.48 8.91
N ILE A 545 21.39 18.54 10.24
CA ILE A 545 22.50 18.52 11.20
C ILE A 545 22.80 17.10 11.66
N THR A 546 21.82 16.41 12.26
CA THR A 546 22.04 15.09 12.89
C THR A 546 22.02 13.96 11.88
N GLY A 547 21.30 14.10 10.76
CA GLY A 547 21.05 13.05 9.79
C GLY A 547 19.83 12.18 10.09
N TYR A 548 19.12 12.43 11.20
CA TYR A 548 17.89 11.70 11.55
C TYR A 548 16.84 11.81 10.43
N VAL A 549 16.24 10.67 10.09
CA VAL A 549 15.10 10.57 9.18
C VAL A 549 13.87 10.27 10.03
N PRO A 550 12.81 11.09 9.99
CA PRO A 550 11.61 10.86 10.79
C PRO A 550 10.83 9.62 10.37
N ASN A 551 10.03 9.10 11.31
CA ASN A 551 9.15 7.94 11.11
C ASN A 551 8.00 8.22 10.12
N THR A 552 7.59 9.49 9.98
CA THR A 552 6.59 9.91 8.99
C THR A 552 7.14 11.00 8.09
N VAL A 553 6.83 10.92 6.79
CA VAL A 553 7.31 11.87 5.78
C VAL A 553 6.20 12.20 4.77
N PRO A 554 5.82 13.48 4.59
CA PRO A 554 6.22 14.63 5.41
C PRO A 554 5.87 14.43 6.89
N TYR A 555 6.64 15.03 7.79
CA TYR A 555 6.54 14.74 9.22
C TYR A 555 5.19 15.12 9.82
N HIS A 556 4.54 14.22 10.56
CA HIS A 556 3.31 14.50 11.32
C HIS A 556 3.29 13.82 12.70
N GLY A 557 4.47 13.49 13.26
CA GLY A 557 4.57 12.64 14.44
C GLY A 557 4.31 11.15 14.12
N GLY A 558 4.31 10.30 15.14
CA GLY A 558 4.12 8.85 15.03
C GLY A 558 5.30 8.03 15.53
N GLY A 559 5.04 6.76 15.88
CA GLY A 559 6.07 5.82 16.31
C GLY A 559 6.85 5.20 15.13
N GLY A 560 8.02 4.62 15.39
CA GLY A 560 8.77 3.91 14.33
C GLY A 560 10.09 3.35 14.81
N GLY A 561 11.20 3.79 14.22
CA GLY A 561 12.55 3.41 14.61
C GLY A 561 13.49 3.26 13.42
N THR A 562 14.62 2.59 13.65
CA THR A 562 15.62 2.35 12.58
C THR A 562 15.02 1.77 11.28
N PRO A 563 14.11 0.76 11.29
CA PRO A 563 13.51 0.25 10.06
C PRO A 563 12.74 1.30 9.24
N TRP A 564 12.16 2.31 9.89
CA TRP A 564 11.47 3.41 9.22
C TRP A 564 12.47 4.33 8.52
N GLY A 565 13.51 4.80 9.23
CA GLY A 565 14.54 5.65 8.64
C GLY A 565 15.33 4.95 7.51
N SER A 566 15.47 3.62 7.56
CA SER A 566 16.12 2.81 6.52
C SER A 566 15.45 2.91 5.14
N ALA A 567 14.19 3.39 5.08
CA ALA A 567 13.52 3.74 3.82
C ALA A 567 14.39 4.65 2.93
N TYR A 568 15.19 5.54 3.52
CA TYR A 568 16.03 6.47 2.79
C TYR A 568 17.24 5.82 2.09
N ILE A 569 17.50 4.53 2.35
CA ILE A 569 18.57 3.74 1.70
C ILE A 569 17.96 2.61 0.87
N ILE A 570 16.94 1.93 1.40
CA ILE A 570 16.30 0.76 0.77
C ILE A 570 15.55 1.16 -0.51
N ILE A 571 14.73 2.21 -0.47
CA ILE A 571 13.91 2.61 -1.63
C ILE A 571 14.79 3.11 -2.80
N PRO A 572 15.83 3.94 -2.59
CA PRO A 572 16.76 4.29 -3.67
C PRO A 572 17.46 3.07 -4.28
N TRP A 573 17.81 2.08 -3.45
CA TRP A 573 18.38 0.82 -3.95
C TRP A 573 17.38 0.06 -4.83
N TYR A 574 16.10 0.00 -4.46
CA TYR A 574 15.07 -0.60 -5.30
C TYR A 574 14.81 0.20 -6.59
N MET A 575 14.81 1.52 -6.53
CA MET A 575 14.72 2.37 -7.73
C MET A 575 15.87 2.08 -8.72
N TYR A 576 17.09 1.86 -8.20
CA TYR A 576 18.21 1.41 -9.01
C TYR A 576 18.00 -0.02 -9.55
N LEU A 577 17.66 -0.98 -8.69
CA LEU A 577 17.56 -2.39 -9.06
C LEU A 577 16.45 -2.64 -10.12
N TYR A 578 15.28 -2.04 -9.94
CA TYR A 578 14.09 -2.28 -10.78
C TYR A 578 13.98 -1.33 -11.98
N TYR A 579 14.53 -0.11 -11.88
CA TYR A 579 14.44 0.89 -12.95
C TYR A 579 15.79 1.34 -13.51
N GLY A 580 16.92 0.81 -13.02
CA GLY A 580 18.25 1.19 -13.49
C GLY A 580 18.66 2.62 -13.10
N ASP A 581 17.90 3.29 -12.22
CA ASP A 581 18.10 4.70 -11.90
C ASP A 581 19.36 4.91 -11.03
N LYS A 582 20.47 5.24 -11.68
CA LYS A 582 21.72 5.60 -11.00
C LYS A 582 21.69 7.02 -10.45
N GLN A 583 20.87 7.88 -11.02
CA GLN A 583 20.84 9.30 -10.67
C GLN A 583 20.15 9.49 -9.32
N ILE A 584 19.09 8.73 -9.01
CA ILE A 584 18.44 8.77 -7.69
C ILE A 584 19.41 8.36 -6.56
N LEU A 585 20.30 7.40 -6.82
CA LEU A 585 21.37 7.05 -5.88
C LEU A 585 22.31 8.23 -5.67
N ALA A 586 22.73 8.89 -6.74
CA ALA A 586 23.64 10.03 -6.69
C ALA A 586 23.02 11.24 -5.97
N ASP A 587 21.76 11.57 -6.30
CA ASP A 587 21.02 12.72 -5.77
C ASP A 587 20.84 12.62 -4.24
N HIS A 588 20.68 11.40 -3.71
CA HIS A 588 20.41 11.16 -2.28
C HIS A 588 21.60 10.62 -1.48
N TYR A 589 22.74 10.29 -2.11
CA TYR A 589 23.87 9.60 -1.47
C TYR A 589 24.40 10.29 -0.20
N ASP A 590 24.52 11.61 -0.22
CA ASP A 590 25.00 12.36 0.95
C ASP A 590 23.99 12.34 2.11
N GLY A 591 22.69 12.33 1.80
CA GLY A 591 21.63 12.14 2.79
C GLY A 591 21.68 10.76 3.44
N MET A 592 21.88 9.71 2.63
CA MET A 592 22.06 8.33 3.12
C MET A 592 23.25 8.22 4.09
N LYS A 593 24.39 8.83 3.75
CA LYS A 593 25.57 8.85 4.65
C LYS A 593 25.30 9.58 5.95
N LYS A 594 24.57 10.71 5.91
CA LYS A 594 24.18 11.42 7.13
C LYS A 594 23.30 10.57 8.03
N TYR A 595 22.35 9.83 7.46
CA TYR A 595 21.52 8.89 8.21
C TYR A 595 22.33 7.77 8.87
N LEU A 596 23.31 7.19 8.16
CA LEU A 596 24.23 6.23 8.77
C LEU A 596 25.10 6.84 9.87
N GLY A 597 25.45 8.12 9.75
CA GLY A 597 26.09 8.91 10.79
C GLY A 597 25.22 9.03 12.05
N TYR A 598 23.93 9.33 11.87
CA TYR A 598 22.94 9.33 12.93
C TYR A 598 22.84 7.95 13.60
N LEU A 599 22.65 6.87 12.84
CA LEU A 599 22.56 5.51 13.38
C LEU A 599 23.81 5.14 14.18
N ASN A 600 25.01 5.49 13.69
CA ASN A 600 26.25 5.30 14.43
C ASN A 600 26.26 6.04 15.78
N SER A 601 25.66 7.23 15.86
CA SER A 601 25.61 8.03 17.11
C SER A 601 24.72 7.42 18.20
N ILE A 602 23.79 6.53 17.83
CA ILE A 602 22.89 5.82 18.76
C ILE A 602 23.30 4.36 18.97
N THR A 603 24.53 3.99 18.57
CA THR A 603 25.09 2.68 18.87
C THR A 603 25.71 2.60 20.26
N ASP A 604 25.69 1.42 20.87
CA ASP A 604 26.47 1.13 22.07
C ASP A 604 27.97 0.98 21.77
N LYS A 605 28.76 0.70 22.81
CA LYS A 605 30.22 0.49 22.71
C LYS A 605 30.62 -0.69 21.80
N GLU A 606 29.72 -1.63 21.55
CA GLU A 606 29.95 -2.80 20.68
C GLU A 606 29.54 -2.50 19.24
N GLY A 607 28.89 -1.35 18.99
CA GLY A 607 28.49 -0.89 17.67
C GLY A 607 27.08 -1.30 17.26
N LEU A 608 26.23 -1.75 18.20
CA LEU A 608 24.84 -2.11 17.93
C LEU A 608 23.89 -0.97 18.27
N VAL A 609 22.83 -0.81 17.47
CA VAL A 609 21.78 0.19 17.73
C VAL A 609 20.95 -0.27 18.94
N VAL A 610 20.81 0.61 19.95
CA VAL A 610 20.14 0.29 21.22
C VAL A 610 18.85 1.07 21.46
N GLU A 611 18.29 1.63 20.38
CA GLU A 611 16.97 2.28 20.42
C GLU A 611 15.85 1.29 20.76
N LYS A 612 14.86 1.77 21.51
CA LYS A 612 13.73 0.99 22.04
C LYS A 612 12.38 1.39 21.42
N GLU A 613 12.39 1.77 20.15
CA GLU A 613 11.17 2.09 19.40
C GLU A 613 10.44 0.79 18.94
N LEU A 614 9.59 0.85 17.91
CA LEU A 614 8.57 -0.18 17.63
C LEU A 614 9.10 -1.58 17.31
N GLY A 615 10.29 -1.68 16.71
CA GLY A 615 10.91 -2.98 16.39
C GLY A 615 10.05 -3.82 15.43
N GLU A 616 9.73 -5.06 15.83
CA GLU A 616 8.83 -5.95 15.10
C GLU A 616 7.37 -5.59 15.40
N TRP A 617 6.81 -4.68 14.62
CA TRP A 617 5.45 -4.16 14.83
C TRP A 617 4.37 -5.18 14.45
N VAL A 618 3.37 -5.34 15.31
CA VAL A 618 2.14 -6.15 15.16
C VAL A 618 2.29 -7.63 14.72
N PRO A 619 3.15 -8.44 15.38
CA PRO A 619 3.04 -9.89 15.25
C PRO A 619 1.64 -10.37 15.73
N PRO A 620 1.22 -11.60 15.38
CA PRO A 620 -0.07 -12.15 15.81
C PRO A 620 -0.27 -12.23 17.33
N THR A 621 0.81 -12.16 18.11
CA THR A 621 0.83 -12.17 19.58
C THR A 621 1.60 -10.95 20.09
N GLU A 622 1.81 -10.86 21.40
CA GLU A 622 2.72 -9.86 21.98
C GLU A 622 4.11 -9.88 21.33
N THR A 623 4.67 -8.68 21.09
CA THR A 623 6.02 -8.51 20.53
C THR A 623 7.07 -8.85 21.58
N GLU A 624 7.68 -10.02 21.44
CA GLU A 624 8.74 -10.49 22.34
C GLU A 624 10.16 -10.28 21.77
N ILE A 625 10.29 -10.02 20.46
CA ILE A 625 11.59 -9.78 19.81
C ILE A 625 12.08 -8.39 20.26
N PRO A 626 13.29 -8.28 20.84
CA PRO A 626 13.81 -6.98 21.28
C PRO A 626 13.93 -6.00 20.11
N PRO A 627 13.43 -4.75 20.22
CA PRO A 627 13.57 -3.75 19.17
C PRO A 627 15.03 -3.51 18.75
N SER A 628 15.97 -3.59 19.70
CA SER A 628 17.41 -3.44 19.42
C SER A 628 17.98 -4.55 18.52
N LEU A 629 17.37 -5.73 18.49
CA LEU A 629 17.72 -6.80 17.54
C LEU A 629 17.31 -6.37 16.13
N VAL A 630 16.06 -5.95 15.95
CA VAL A 630 15.54 -5.50 14.65
C VAL A 630 16.33 -4.29 14.15
N SER A 631 16.50 -3.26 14.97
CA SER A 631 17.24 -2.05 14.62
C SER A 631 18.70 -2.32 14.27
N SER A 632 19.38 -3.22 15.00
CA SER A 632 20.77 -3.58 14.67
C SER A 632 20.87 -4.41 13.39
N ALA A 633 19.86 -5.23 13.09
CA ALA A 633 19.82 -6.00 11.85
C ALA A 633 19.62 -5.07 10.63
N TYR A 634 18.70 -4.11 10.73
CA TYR A 634 18.50 -3.07 9.71
C TYR A 634 19.73 -2.18 9.55
N TYR A 635 20.41 -1.80 10.65
CA TYR A 635 21.64 -1.03 10.54
C TYR A 635 22.74 -1.78 9.78
N TYR A 636 22.89 -3.09 10.01
CA TYR A 636 23.76 -3.92 9.18
C TYR A 636 23.32 -3.92 7.72
N TYR A 637 22.03 -4.13 7.46
CA TYR A 637 21.49 -4.14 6.10
C TYR A 637 21.77 -2.83 5.36
N ASP A 638 21.51 -1.67 5.98
CA ASP A 638 21.82 -0.35 5.45
C ASP A 638 23.32 -0.18 5.12
N LEU A 639 24.20 -0.70 5.99
CA LEU A 639 25.65 -0.70 5.73
C LEU A 639 26.02 -1.58 4.52
N THR A 640 25.34 -2.71 4.31
CA THR A 640 25.56 -3.54 3.12
C THR A 640 25.05 -2.88 1.84
N LEU A 641 23.89 -2.21 1.90
CA LEU A 641 23.33 -1.50 0.76
C LEU A 641 24.17 -0.29 0.39
N ILE A 642 24.58 0.54 1.35
CA ILE A 642 25.43 1.70 1.06
C ILE A 642 26.79 1.29 0.47
N THR A 643 27.29 0.10 0.82
CA THR A 643 28.54 -0.44 0.26
C THR A 643 28.36 -0.73 -1.23
N LYS A 644 27.23 -1.31 -1.63
CA LYS A 644 26.86 -1.55 -3.03
C LYS A 644 26.61 -0.22 -3.76
N ILE A 645 25.87 0.69 -3.16
CA ILE A 645 25.59 2.03 -3.72
C ILE A 645 26.89 2.80 -3.95
N ALA A 646 27.82 2.80 -2.97
CA ALA A 646 29.11 3.44 -3.11
C ALA A 646 29.93 2.83 -4.26
N ALA A 647 29.88 1.51 -4.46
CA ALA A 647 30.52 0.85 -5.60
C ALA A 647 29.90 1.29 -6.94
N VAL A 648 28.56 1.31 -7.05
CA VAL A 648 27.83 1.78 -8.24
C VAL A 648 28.18 3.23 -8.59
N LEU A 649 28.36 4.08 -7.58
CA LEU A 649 28.72 5.50 -7.74
C LEU A 649 30.24 5.76 -7.85
N GLY A 650 31.08 4.72 -7.91
CA GLY A 650 32.52 4.87 -8.06
C GLY A 650 33.23 5.46 -6.83
N LYS A 651 32.79 5.11 -5.62
CA LYS A 651 33.30 5.60 -4.33
C LYS A 651 33.96 4.47 -3.52
N PRO A 652 35.11 3.93 -3.95
CA PRO A 652 35.74 2.75 -3.33
C PRO A 652 36.19 2.97 -1.88
N ALA A 653 36.59 4.20 -1.51
CA ALA A 653 36.99 4.52 -0.13
C ALA A 653 35.80 4.40 0.85
N ASP A 654 34.63 4.90 0.44
CA ASP A 654 33.39 4.76 1.22
C ASP A 654 32.96 3.30 1.27
N SER A 655 33.01 2.58 0.13
CA SER A 655 32.69 1.15 0.05
C SER A 655 33.52 0.33 1.05
N LYS A 656 34.84 0.55 1.09
CA LYS A 656 35.73 -0.10 2.07
C LYS A 656 35.36 0.25 3.51
N LYS A 657 35.18 1.54 3.82
CA LYS A 657 34.82 2.03 5.17
C LYS A 657 33.52 1.40 5.67
N PHE A 658 32.48 1.34 4.84
CA PHE A 658 31.20 0.78 5.22
C PHE A 658 31.24 -0.75 5.33
N THR A 659 32.01 -1.43 4.48
CA THR A 659 32.28 -2.87 4.63
C THR A 659 32.92 -3.19 5.98
N GLU A 660 33.97 -2.48 6.37
CA GLU A 660 34.64 -2.67 7.66
C GLU A 660 33.71 -2.41 8.86
N LYS A 661 32.79 -1.44 8.74
CA LYS A 661 31.78 -1.18 9.76
C LYS A 661 30.72 -2.29 9.81
N ALA A 662 30.26 -2.77 8.65
CA ALA A 662 29.29 -3.86 8.55
C ALA A 662 29.82 -5.13 9.22
N GLU A 663 31.08 -5.51 8.99
CA GLU A 663 31.70 -6.69 9.60
C GLU A 663 31.80 -6.59 11.13
N LYS A 664 32.08 -5.38 11.66
CA LYS A 664 32.06 -5.13 13.11
C LYS A 664 30.66 -5.30 13.69
N VAL A 665 29.65 -4.74 13.03
CA VAL A 665 28.24 -4.88 13.46
C VAL A 665 27.81 -6.34 13.41
N LYS A 666 28.13 -7.08 12.33
CA LYS A 666 27.84 -8.51 12.20
C LYS A 666 28.45 -9.33 13.34
N SER A 667 29.71 -9.06 13.66
CA SER A 667 30.41 -9.74 14.77
C SER A 667 29.75 -9.45 16.13
N ALA A 668 29.42 -8.20 16.41
CA ALA A 668 28.75 -7.81 17.65
C ALA A 668 27.32 -8.36 17.74
N PHE A 669 26.58 -8.37 16.63
CA PHE A 669 25.23 -8.90 16.54
C PHE A 669 25.20 -10.40 16.87
N ASN A 670 26.06 -11.18 16.24
CA ASN A 670 26.15 -12.62 16.47
C ASN A 670 26.59 -12.93 17.91
N LYS A 671 27.54 -12.18 18.46
CA LYS A 671 27.94 -12.34 19.86
C LYS A 671 26.79 -12.10 20.84
N ARG A 672 25.92 -11.12 20.57
CA ARG A 672 24.86 -10.71 21.50
C ARG A 672 23.59 -11.53 21.37
N TYR A 673 23.17 -11.83 20.15
CA TYR A 673 21.84 -12.35 19.89
C TYR A 673 21.82 -13.82 19.49
N PHE A 674 22.94 -14.42 19.05
CA PHE A 674 22.98 -15.84 18.70
C PHE A 674 23.17 -16.71 19.94
N ASN A 675 22.26 -17.66 20.14
CA ASN A 675 22.37 -18.67 21.19
C ASN A 675 22.96 -19.97 20.63
N THR A 676 24.20 -20.27 21.01
CA THR A 676 24.94 -21.46 20.55
C THR A 676 24.35 -22.79 21.03
N SER A 677 23.58 -22.79 22.13
CA SER A 677 22.97 -24.01 22.67
C SER A 677 21.73 -24.43 21.89
N THR A 678 20.95 -23.46 21.39
CA THR A 678 19.69 -23.71 20.67
C THR A 678 19.82 -23.50 19.17
N ASN A 679 20.92 -22.94 18.68
CA ASN A 679 21.10 -22.46 17.30
C ASN A 679 20.00 -21.49 16.85
N ASN A 680 19.47 -20.67 17.76
CA ASN A 680 18.47 -19.65 17.47
C ASN A 680 19.00 -18.26 17.81
N TYR A 681 18.49 -17.24 17.13
CA TYR A 681 18.65 -15.86 17.58
C TYR A 681 17.56 -15.50 18.58
N SER A 682 17.94 -14.78 19.64
CA SER A 682 17.03 -14.36 20.72
C SER A 682 16.21 -15.56 21.25
N ILE A 683 14.89 -15.40 21.32
CA ILE A 683 13.92 -16.39 21.79
C ILE A 683 13.54 -17.45 20.73
N GLY A 684 14.08 -17.38 19.51
CA GLY A 684 13.82 -18.38 18.46
C GLY A 684 12.41 -18.33 17.84
N ARG A 685 11.75 -17.16 17.87
CA ARG A 685 10.55 -16.89 17.06
C ARG A 685 10.93 -16.68 15.58
N GLN A 686 9.94 -16.77 14.70
CA GLN A 686 10.17 -16.68 13.25
C GLN A 686 10.98 -15.43 12.89
N GLY A 687 10.49 -14.24 13.28
CA GLY A 687 11.17 -12.96 12.98
C GLY A 687 12.62 -12.90 13.47
N ALA A 688 12.90 -13.45 14.65
CA ALA A 688 14.23 -13.40 15.25
C ALA A 688 15.30 -14.13 14.42
N ASN A 689 14.92 -15.24 13.76
CA ASN A 689 15.80 -15.97 12.85
C ASN A 689 15.72 -15.42 11.41
N VAL A 690 14.58 -14.87 10.98
CA VAL A 690 14.39 -14.33 9.63
C VAL A 690 15.32 -13.15 9.37
N PHE A 691 15.38 -12.15 10.25
CA PHE A 691 16.23 -10.97 10.04
C PHE A 691 17.69 -11.29 9.72
N PRO A 692 18.40 -12.09 10.55
CA PRO A 692 19.79 -12.39 10.26
C PRO A 692 19.98 -13.28 9.03
N LEU A 693 19.03 -14.17 8.70
CA LEU A 693 19.07 -14.99 7.48
C LEU A 693 18.85 -14.14 6.22
N ALA A 694 17.88 -13.22 6.26
CA ALA A 694 17.52 -12.34 5.15
C ALA A 694 18.67 -11.36 4.84
N PHE A 695 19.24 -10.73 5.87
CA PHE A 695 20.25 -9.69 5.68
C PHE A 695 21.68 -10.23 5.58
N GLY A 696 21.91 -11.54 5.80
CA GLY A 696 23.24 -12.16 5.69
C GLY A 696 24.13 -12.00 6.92
N LEU A 697 23.53 -11.86 8.11
CA LEU A 697 24.23 -11.78 9.39
C LEU A 697 24.69 -13.15 9.90
N VAL A 698 24.02 -14.24 9.51
CA VAL A 698 24.37 -15.58 9.99
C VAL A 698 25.73 -16.03 9.40
N PRO A 699 26.67 -16.54 10.23
CA PRO A 699 27.87 -17.20 9.75
C PRO A 699 27.55 -18.47 8.94
N ASN A 700 28.25 -18.67 7.83
CA ASN A 700 27.98 -19.76 6.87
C ASN A 700 27.97 -21.14 7.52
N GLU A 701 28.79 -21.37 8.56
CA GLU A 701 28.94 -22.68 9.23
C GLU A 701 27.69 -23.09 10.03
N ILE A 702 26.86 -22.13 10.42
CA ILE A 702 25.66 -22.35 11.23
C ILE A 702 24.36 -21.95 10.52
N GLU A 703 24.46 -21.34 9.33
CA GLU A 703 23.34 -20.87 8.52
C GLU A 703 22.27 -21.93 8.31
N LYS A 704 22.67 -23.15 7.91
CA LYS A 704 21.74 -24.26 7.74
C LYS A 704 21.02 -24.61 9.05
N LYS A 705 21.70 -24.61 10.19
CA LYS A 705 21.10 -24.97 11.49
C LYS A 705 20.06 -23.95 11.93
N VAL A 706 20.34 -22.66 11.73
CA VAL A 706 19.39 -21.58 12.03
C VAL A 706 18.16 -21.68 11.12
N PHE A 707 18.38 -21.96 9.84
CA PHE A 707 17.28 -22.18 8.89
C PHE A 707 16.44 -23.43 9.23
N ASP A 708 17.09 -24.55 9.55
CA ASP A 708 16.40 -25.79 9.95
C ASP A 708 15.51 -25.53 11.19
N ASN A 709 15.99 -24.73 12.15
CA ASN A 709 15.19 -24.31 13.31
C ASN A 709 13.98 -23.43 12.94
N LEU A 710 14.15 -22.50 11.99
CA LEU A 710 13.04 -21.69 11.47
C LEU A 710 11.98 -22.58 10.80
N ALA A 711 12.40 -23.50 9.93
CA ALA A 711 11.50 -24.45 9.28
C ALA A 711 10.78 -25.33 10.30
N GLN A 712 11.49 -25.85 11.31
CA GLN A 712 10.89 -26.65 12.38
C GLN A 712 9.91 -25.83 13.23
N ASN A 713 10.20 -24.57 13.52
CA ASN A 713 9.25 -23.67 14.21
C ASN A 713 7.95 -23.54 13.41
N ILE A 714 8.06 -23.36 12.09
CA ILE A 714 6.91 -23.27 11.20
C ILE A 714 6.09 -24.56 11.23
N GLU A 715 6.73 -25.71 11.00
CA GLU A 715 6.06 -27.00 10.89
C GLU A 715 5.44 -27.47 12.21
N MET A 716 6.16 -27.30 13.31
CA MET A 716 5.83 -27.96 14.58
C MET A 716 5.21 -27.04 15.63
N LYS A 717 5.57 -25.75 15.65
CA LYS A 717 5.09 -24.80 16.69
C LYS A 717 3.92 -23.96 16.20
N THR A 718 4.09 -23.33 15.04
CA THR A 718 3.06 -22.45 14.45
C THR A 718 2.16 -23.18 13.47
N ILE A 719 2.50 -24.44 13.14
CA ILE A 719 1.69 -25.34 12.33
C ILE A 719 1.39 -24.70 10.96
N GLY A 720 2.41 -24.11 10.34
CA GLY A 720 2.33 -23.44 9.06
C GLY A 720 1.60 -22.10 9.09
N HIS A 721 1.66 -21.34 10.19
CA HIS A 721 1.12 -19.97 10.27
C HIS A 721 2.23 -18.92 10.38
N PHE A 722 1.88 -17.66 10.11
CA PHE A 722 2.75 -16.53 10.43
C PHE A 722 2.91 -16.39 11.95
N ASP A 723 4.12 -16.02 12.37
CA ASP A 723 4.44 -15.55 13.72
C ASP A 723 5.28 -14.26 13.65
N THR A 724 5.10 -13.51 12.56
CA THR A 724 5.86 -12.32 12.21
C THR A 724 4.96 -11.09 12.25
N GLY A 725 5.54 -9.98 12.68
CA GLY A 725 4.98 -8.65 12.46
C GLY A 725 5.31 -8.16 11.04
N MET A 726 5.06 -6.89 10.78
CA MET A 726 5.16 -6.37 9.41
C MET A 726 6.58 -6.43 8.83
N MET A 727 7.62 -6.24 9.65
CA MET A 727 8.99 -6.16 9.16
C MET A 727 9.54 -7.53 8.73
N ALA A 728 9.29 -8.61 9.48
CA ALA A 728 9.79 -9.93 9.10
C ALA A 728 8.89 -10.68 8.11
N THR A 729 7.62 -10.31 7.97
CA THR A 729 6.63 -11.05 7.15
C THR A 729 7.04 -11.26 5.68
N PRO A 730 7.42 -10.25 4.89
CA PRO A 730 7.85 -10.49 3.50
C PRO A 730 9.18 -11.26 3.43
N TYR A 731 10.13 -10.93 4.30
CA TYR A 731 11.44 -11.61 4.34
C TYR A 731 11.34 -13.07 4.74
N LEU A 732 10.32 -13.47 5.52
CA LEU A 732 10.07 -14.87 5.82
C LEU A 732 9.85 -15.68 4.54
N LEU A 733 9.03 -15.17 3.62
CA LEU A 733 8.75 -15.84 2.35
C LEU A 733 10.01 -15.88 1.47
N GLU A 734 10.76 -14.78 1.40
CA GLU A 734 12.04 -14.72 0.68
C GLU A 734 13.07 -15.73 1.21
N VAL A 735 13.24 -15.79 2.54
CA VAL A 735 14.14 -16.73 3.22
C VAL A 735 13.70 -18.16 2.92
N LEU A 736 12.43 -18.51 3.12
CA LEU A 736 11.93 -19.85 2.85
C LEU A 736 12.20 -20.28 1.40
N THR A 737 11.94 -19.41 0.43
CA THR A 737 12.23 -19.71 -0.98
C THR A 737 13.73 -19.82 -1.26
N LYS A 738 14.55 -18.88 -0.75
CA LYS A 738 16.01 -18.86 -0.94
C LYS A 738 16.69 -20.12 -0.43
N TYR A 739 16.26 -20.65 0.72
CA TYR A 739 16.82 -21.85 1.34
C TYR A 739 16.09 -23.14 0.95
N GLY A 740 15.29 -23.12 -0.12
CA GLY A 740 14.75 -24.33 -0.74
C GLY A 740 13.50 -24.92 -0.05
N ARG A 741 12.79 -24.12 0.75
CA ARG A 741 11.48 -24.46 1.32
C ARG A 741 10.32 -23.54 0.83
N PRO A 742 10.17 -23.29 -0.47
CA PRO A 742 9.02 -22.52 -0.96
C PRO A 742 7.68 -23.26 -0.76
N ASP A 743 7.70 -24.56 -0.50
CA ASP A 743 6.54 -25.31 -0.01
C ASP A 743 5.99 -24.73 1.30
N LEU A 744 6.86 -24.35 2.24
CA LEU A 744 6.43 -23.72 3.47
C LEU A 744 5.92 -22.30 3.23
N ALA A 745 6.56 -21.52 2.35
CA ALA A 745 6.07 -20.20 1.97
C ALA A 745 4.63 -20.27 1.40
N TYR A 746 4.39 -21.22 0.48
CA TYR A 746 3.06 -21.51 -0.04
C TYR A 746 2.09 -21.93 1.08
N THR A 747 2.52 -22.83 1.96
CA THR A 747 1.69 -23.36 3.06
C THR A 747 1.20 -22.23 3.98
N ILE A 748 2.10 -21.34 4.39
CA ILE A 748 1.78 -20.21 5.27
C ILE A 748 0.82 -19.24 4.57
N MET A 749 1.11 -18.87 3.32
CA MET A 749 0.25 -18.00 2.53
C MET A 749 -1.14 -18.60 2.27
N ASN A 750 -1.25 -19.92 2.22
CA ASN A 750 -2.49 -20.63 1.92
C ASN A 750 -3.27 -21.06 3.19
N ARG A 751 -2.93 -20.56 4.38
CA ARG A 751 -3.78 -20.75 5.58
C ARG A 751 -5.10 -19.97 5.46
N ARG A 752 -6.11 -20.42 6.22
CA ARG A 752 -7.46 -19.83 6.27
C ARG A 752 -7.95 -19.56 7.69
N ASP A 753 -7.22 -20.06 8.68
CA ASP A 753 -7.42 -19.85 10.09
C ASP A 753 -6.37 -18.89 10.67
N PHE A 754 -6.60 -18.44 11.89
CA PHE A 754 -5.80 -17.39 12.50
C PHE A 754 -4.41 -17.94 12.91
N PRO A 755 -3.31 -17.19 12.66
CA PRO A 755 -3.22 -15.93 11.89
C PRO A 755 -2.89 -16.17 10.40
N SER A 756 -3.72 -15.62 9.51
CA SER A 756 -3.47 -15.64 8.06
C SER A 756 -4.29 -14.60 7.31
N PHE A 757 -3.89 -14.26 6.08
CA PHE A 757 -4.71 -13.46 5.16
C PHE A 757 -6.05 -14.13 4.86
N GLY A 758 -6.03 -15.46 4.72
CA GLY A 758 -7.24 -16.25 4.52
C GLY A 758 -8.22 -16.10 5.69
N TYR A 759 -7.74 -16.01 6.93
CA TYR A 759 -8.60 -15.73 8.08
C TYR A 759 -9.31 -14.39 7.99
N ASN A 760 -8.64 -13.34 7.51
CA ASN A 760 -9.27 -12.04 7.30
C ASN A 760 -10.32 -12.10 6.19
N ILE A 761 -9.99 -12.74 5.06
CA ILE A 761 -10.89 -12.86 3.89
C ILE A 761 -12.13 -13.72 4.20
N GLU A 762 -11.99 -14.83 4.94
CA GLU A 762 -13.14 -15.65 5.37
C GLU A 762 -14.04 -14.89 6.36
N ARG A 763 -13.57 -13.79 6.94
CA ARG A 763 -14.34 -12.87 7.80
C ARG A 763 -14.86 -11.63 7.07
N GLY A 764 -14.78 -11.62 5.74
CA GLY A 764 -15.34 -10.57 4.90
C GLY A 764 -14.39 -9.41 4.60
N ALA A 765 -13.09 -9.55 4.85
CA ALA A 765 -12.10 -8.56 4.44
C ALA A 765 -12.20 -8.30 2.92
N THR A 766 -12.26 -7.02 2.57
CA THR A 766 -12.17 -6.57 1.18
C THR A 766 -10.93 -5.71 0.94
N SER A 767 -9.99 -5.69 1.86
CA SER A 767 -8.72 -4.96 1.79
C SER A 767 -7.73 -5.62 2.76
N ILE A 768 -6.47 -5.20 2.74
CA ILE A 768 -5.47 -5.70 3.67
C ILE A 768 -5.62 -4.96 5.00
N TRP A 769 -5.65 -5.70 6.10
CA TRP A 769 -5.84 -5.16 7.45
C TRP A 769 -4.50 -4.82 8.11
N GLU A 770 -4.54 -3.94 9.11
CA GLU A 770 -3.36 -3.55 9.89
C GLU A 770 -2.95 -4.61 10.91
N THR A 771 -3.91 -5.28 11.55
CA THR A 771 -3.62 -6.35 12.52
C THR A 771 -4.26 -7.65 12.09
N TRP A 772 -3.60 -8.76 12.41
CA TRP A 772 -4.07 -10.11 12.08
C TRP A 772 -5.49 -10.41 12.62
N LEU A 773 -5.86 -9.78 13.75
CA LEU A 773 -7.19 -9.90 14.35
C LEU A 773 -8.22 -8.91 13.78
N GLY A 774 -7.78 -7.85 13.10
CA GLY A 774 -8.64 -6.82 12.54
C GLY A 774 -9.31 -5.91 13.57
N HIS A 775 -8.61 -5.57 14.66
CA HIS A 775 -9.14 -4.62 15.66
C HIS A 775 -8.83 -3.15 15.34
N ASP A 776 -7.82 -2.91 14.48
CA ASP A 776 -7.43 -1.56 14.03
C ASP A 776 -7.88 -1.31 12.57
N SER A 777 -7.07 -0.63 11.75
CA SER A 777 -7.47 -0.26 10.38
C SER A 777 -7.74 -1.49 9.54
N HIS A 778 -8.81 -1.44 8.75
CA HIS A 778 -9.10 -2.46 7.75
C HIS A 778 -8.53 -2.12 6.36
N SER A 779 -7.64 -1.13 6.25
CA SER A 779 -7.01 -0.72 4.99
C SER A 779 -5.56 -0.25 5.17
N HIS A 780 -4.65 -1.20 5.39
CA HIS A 780 -3.22 -0.98 5.66
C HIS A 780 -2.33 -1.75 4.67
N PRO A 781 -1.37 -1.13 3.96
CA PRO A 781 -0.64 -1.78 2.87
C PRO A 781 0.52 -2.67 3.34
N MET A 782 1.04 -2.51 4.57
CA MET A 782 2.30 -3.13 5.00
C MET A 782 2.34 -4.67 4.88
N PHE A 783 1.26 -5.36 5.25
CA PHE A 783 1.19 -6.83 5.13
C PHE A 783 1.01 -7.28 3.68
N GLY A 784 0.55 -6.39 2.80
CA GLY A 784 0.48 -6.64 1.36
C GLY A 784 1.84 -6.73 0.69
N SER A 785 2.95 -6.40 1.38
CA SER A 785 4.32 -6.60 0.92
C SER A 785 4.62 -8.03 0.43
N VAL A 786 3.91 -9.04 0.96
CA VAL A 786 3.99 -10.44 0.50
C VAL A 786 3.64 -10.61 -0.98
N CYS A 787 2.88 -9.70 -1.58
CA CYS A 787 2.49 -9.77 -2.99
C CYS A 787 3.70 -9.70 -3.93
N ALA A 788 4.82 -9.09 -3.50
CA ALA A 788 6.08 -9.14 -4.26
C ALA A 788 6.53 -10.60 -4.51
N TRP A 789 6.30 -11.50 -3.55
CA TRP A 789 6.65 -12.91 -3.65
C TRP A 789 5.86 -13.64 -4.75
N PHE A 790 4.63 -13.21 -5.06
CA PHE A 790 3.86 -13.76 -6.17
C PHE A 790 4.58 -13.56 -7.51
N PHE A 791 5.11 -12.36 -7.76
CA PHE A 791 5.87 -12.07 -8.98
C PHE A 791 7.27 -12.70 -8.95
N GLN A 792 7.97 -12.58 -7.82
CA GLN A 792 9.38 -13.00 -7.69
C GLN A 792 9.57 -14.51 -7.64
N ALA A 793 8.68 -15.23 -6.97
CA ALA A 793 8.80 -16.67 -6.76
C ALA A 793 7.86 -17.46 -7.67
N LEU A 794 6.53 -17.21 -7.61
CA LEU A 794 5.58 -18.00 -8.40
C LEU A 794 5.66 -17.67 -9.90
N GLY A 795 5.68 -16.38 -10.23
CA GLY A 795 5.97 -15.89 -11.58
C GLY A 795 7.46 -15.98 -11.93
N GLY A 796 8.35 -15.92 -10.94
CA GLY A 796 9.79 -16.03 -11.14
C GLY A 796 10.48 -14.81 -11.75
N ILE A 797 9.82 -13.64 -11.82
CA ILE A 797 10.35 -12.45 -12.50
C ILE A 797 11.25 -11.68 -11.55
N LEU A 798 12.57 -11.78 -11.75
CA LEU A 798 13.59 -11.20 -10.87
C LEU A 798 14.50 -10.23 -11.64
N PRO A 799 14.81 -9.05 -11.08
CA PRO A 799 15.86 -8.19 -11.63
C PRO A 799 17.24 -8.83 -11.39
N ASP A 800 18.17 -8.64 -12.33
CA ASP A 800 19.58 -8.99 -12.13
C ASP A 800 20.33 -7.82 -11.46
N PRO A 801 20.85 -7.99 -10.22
CA PRO A 801 21.61 -6.94 -9.54
C PRO A 801 22.87 -6.48 -10.28
N GLU A 802 23.47 -7.33 -11.11
CA GLU A 802 24.65 -6.99 -11.92
C GLU A 802 24.27 -6.23 -13.20
N ASN A 803 23.00 -6.30 -13.61
CA ASN A 803 22.46 -5.67 -14.81
C ASN A 803 21.06 -5.07 -14.50
N PRO A 804 21.03 -4.02 -13.67
CA PRO A 804 19.81 -3.46 -13.09
C PRO A 804 18.83 -2.91 -14.13
N GLY A 805 17.59 -2.67 -13.70
CA GLY A 805 16.52 -2.13 -14.53
C GLY A 805 15.88 -3.17 -15.46
N PHE A 806 16.11 -4.47 -15.21
CA PHE A 806 15.72 -5.56 -16.10
C PHE A 806 16.42 -5.52 -17.47
N LYS A 807 17.64 -4.96 -17.55
CA LYS A 807 18.46 -5.07 -18.77
C LYS A 807 18.85 -6.52 -19.05
N HIS A 808 19.11 -7.26 -17.98
CA HIS A 808 19.13 -8.71 -17.95
C HIS A 808 18.07 -9.18 -16.96
N ILE A 809 17.31 -10.20 -17.34
CA ILE A 809 16.13 -10.66 -16.62
C ILE A 809 16.40 -12.08 -16.13
N ILE A 810 16.10 -12.36 -14.86
CA ILE A 810 16.12 -13.71 -14.33
C ILE A 810 14.67 -14.18 -14.25
N ILE A 811 14.36 -15.29 -14.91
CA ILE A 811 13.06 -15.95 -14.90
C ILE A 811 13.20 -17.30 -14.20
N LYS A 812 12.77 -17.38 -12.95
CA LYS A 812 12.93 -18.57 -12.10
C LYS A 812 11.63 -18.91 -11.35
N PRO A 813 10.60 -19.40 -12.05
CA PRO A 813 9.33 -19.74 -11.42
C PRO A 813 9.48 -20.93 -10.47
N VAL A 814 8.78 -20.85 -9.35
CA VAL A 814 8.67 -21.90 -8.33
C VAL A 814 7.36 -22.65 -8.56
N LEU A 815 7.45 -23.96 -8.80
CA LEU A 815 6.29 -24.81 -9.05
C LEU A 815 5.93 -25.62 -7.80
N VAL A 816 4.77 -25.30 -7.23
CA VAL A 816 4.16 -26.05 -6.10
C VAL A 816 3.08 -26.97 -6.65
N SER A 817 3.00 -28.22 -6.19
CA SER A 817 2.07 -29.24 -6.72
C SER A 817 0.59 -28.86 -6.63
N ASP A 818 0.26 -27.99 -5.69
CA ASP A 818 -1.10 -27.53 -5.42
C ASP A 818 -1.54 -26.40 -6.38
N LEU A 819 -0.66 -25.97 -7.29
CA LEU A 819 -0.94 -24.99 -8.33
C LEU A 819 -0.90 -25.64 -9.72
N ASP A 820 -1.93 -25.38 -10.52
CA ASP A 820 -2.05 -25.85 -11.90
C ASP A 820 -1.54 -24.83 -12.91
N PHE A 821 -1.67 -23.54 -12.60
CA PHE A 821 -1.11 -22.46 -13.42
C PHE A 821 -0.74 -21.23 -12.59
N VAL A 822 0.17 -20.43 -13.16
CA VAL A 822 0.43 -19.04 -12.79
C VAL A 822 0.57 -18.24 -14.08
N SER A 823 -0.05 -17.06 -14.11
CA SER A 823 0.19 -16.03 -15.11
C SER A 823 0.68 -14.77 -14.41
N ALA A 824 1.87 -14.31 -14.78
CA ALA A 824 2.48 -13.10 -14.21
C ALA A 824 3.06 -12.24 -15.34
N SER A 825 2.76 -10.94 -15.30
CA SER A 825 3.40 -9.95 -16.16
C SER A 825 3.85 -8.71 -15.37
N TYR A 826 4.95 -8.11 -15.81
CA TYR A 826 5.50 -6.87 -15.27
C TYR A 826 6.04 -5.99 -16.41
N HIS A 827 5.53 -4.77 -16.52
CA HIS A 827 5.94 -3.74 -17.47
C HIS A 827 7.16 -3.00 -16.89
N SER A 828 8.34 -3.47 -17.28
CA SER A 828 9.62 -2.84 -16.94
C SER A 828 9.87 -1.57 -17.75
N ILE A 829 10.94 -0.84 -17.45
CA ILE A 829 11.39 0.32 -18.26
C ILE A 829 11.74 -0.01 -19.73
N TYR A 830 11.79 -1.29 -20.09
CA TYR A 830 12.05 -1.77 -21.45
C TYR A 830 10.79 -2.27 -22.17
N GLY A 831 9.68 -2.45 -21.44
CA GLY A 831 8.46 -3.10 -21.93
C GLY A 831 8.02 -4.28 -21.05
N GLU A 832 6.98 -4.99 -21.50
CA GLU A 832 6.37 -6.11 -20.79
C GLU A 832 7.29 -7.33 -20.72
N ILE A 833 7.46 -7.85 -19.50
CA ILE A 833 8.04 -9.15 -19.18
C ILE A 833 6.90 -10.07 -18.77
N LYS A 834 6.80 -11.25 -19.39
CA LYS A 834 5.73 -12.22 -19.11
C LYS A 834 6.29 -13.57 -18.73
N SER A 835 5.73 -14.19 -17.71
CA SER A 835 6.08 -15.54 -17.21
C SER A 835 4.81 -16.31 -16.89
N ASP A 836 4.32 -17.07 -17.87
CA ASP A 836 3.13 -17.89 -17.76
C ASP A 836 3.51 -19.36 -17.76
N TRP A 837 3.04 -20.11 -16.77
CA TRP A 837 3.19 -21.55 -16.76
C TRP A 837 1.89 -22.27 -16.48
N VAL A 838 1.68 -23.38 -17.20
CA VAL A 838 0.56 -24.32 -17.01
C VAL A 838 1.12 -25.72 -16.88
N TYR A 839 0.82 -26.38 -15.77
CA TYR A 839 1.18 -27.78 -15.56
C TYR A 839 -0.04 -28.69 -15.76
N SER A 840 0.09 -29.68 -16.64
CA SER A 840 -0.94 -30.71 -16.85
C SER A 840 -0.34 -31.99 -17.42
N ASN A 841 -0.86 -33.15 -17.00
CA ASN A 841 -0.50 -34.47 -17.53
C ASN A 841 1.02 -34.73 -17.56
N GLY A 842 1.76 -34.34 -16.50
CA GLY A 842 3.21 -34.54 -16.44
C GLY A 842 4.04 -33.50 -17.20
N ASN A 843 3.41 -32.53 -17.90
CA ASN A 843 4.07 -31.55 -18.74
C ASN A 843 3.90 -30.13 -18.22
N LEU A 844 4.98 -29.36 -18.21
CA LEU A 844 4.98 -27.92 -17.95
C LEU A 844 5.01 -27.19 -19.29
N ASN A 845 3.96 -26.42 -19.59
CA ASN A 845 3.91 -25.51 -20.71
C ASN A 845 4.28 -24.11 -20.22
N PHE A 846 5.43 -23.61 -20.65
CA PHE A 846 5.95 -22.31 -20.26
C PHE A 846 5.91 -21.33 -21.43
N ASN A 847 5.13 -20.26 -21.31
CA ASN A 847 5.11 -19.15 -22.27
C ASN A 847 5.78 -17.93 -21.64
N VAL A 848 6.76 -17.36 -22.34
CA VAL A 848 7.58 -16.26 -21.82
C VAL A 848 7.74 -15.19 -22.87
N SER A 849 7.62 -13.93 -22.45
CA SER A 849 7.83 -12.75 -23.30
C SER A 849 8.91 -11.87 -22.69
N ILE A 850 9.93 -11.54 -23.49
CA ILE A 850 11.08 -10.74 -23.09
C ILE A 850 11.13 -9.48 -23.97
N PRO A 851 11.12 -8.27 -23.39
CA PRO A 851 11.01 -7.05 -24.17
C PRO A 851 12.25 -6.80 -25.04
N PRO A 852 12.11 -6.16 -26.21
CA PRO A 852 13.23 -5.80 -27.07
C PRO A 852 14.36 -5.08 -26.32
N ASN A 853 15.59 -5.24 -26.80
CA ASN A 853 16.80 -4.69 -26.18
C ASN A 853 17.14 -5.27 -24.79
N THR A 854 16.51 -6.38 -24.39
CA THR A 854 16.85 -7.14 -23.18
C THR A 854 17.10 -8.62 -23.51
N LYS A 855 17.52 -9.38 -22.50
CA LYS A 855 17.73 -10.84 -22.57
C LYS A 855 17.40 -11.45 -21.21
N ALA A 856 17.09 -12.74 -21.20
CA ALA A 856 16.77 -13.46 -19.98
C ALA A 856 17.56 -14.77 -19.80
N GLU A 857 17.76 -15.13 -18.54
CA GLU A 857 18.09 -16.48 -18.10
C GLU A 857 16.85 -17.14 -17.50
N ILE A 858 16.51 -18.33 -17.97
CA ILE A 858 15.35 -19.09 -17.53
C ILE A 858 15.79 -20.34 -16.78
N TYR A 859 15.16 -20.56 -15.63
CA TYR A 859 15.39 -21.67 -14.73
C TYR A 859 14.10 -22.48 -14.58
N LEU A 860 14.01 -23.64 -15.23
CA LEU A 860 12.82 -24.52 -15.18
C LEU A 860 13.14 -25.84 -14.47
N PRO A 861 12.17 -26.50 -13.81
CA PRO A 861 12.42 -27.77 -13.12
C PRO A 861 12.83 -28.87 -14.10
N GLY A 862 13.88 -29.61 -13.77
CA GLY A 862 14.36 -30.75 -14.55
C GLY A 862 15.86 -30.98 -14.38
N ASP A 863 16.30 -32.21 -14.62
CA ASP A 863 17.71 -32.59 -14.68
C ASP A 863 18.17 -32.81 -16.13
N LYS A 864 19.43 -33.19 -16.32
CA LYS A 864 20.01 -33.41 -17.66
C LYS A 864 19.28 -34.46 -18.50
N SER A 865 18.53 -35.37 -17.87
CA SER A 865 17.74 -36.41 -18.57
C SER A 865 16.31 -35.98 -18.88
N THR A 866 15.87 -34.83 -18.36
CA THR A 866 14.52 -34.30 -18.56
C THR A 866 14.33 -33.84 -20.00
N GLU A 867 13.33 -34.40 -20.68
CA GLU A 867 13.00 -34.03 -22.05
C GLU A 867 12.32 -32.66 -22.09
N TYR A 868 12.73 -31.81 -23.04
CA TYR A 868 12.09 -30.53 -23.30
C TYR A 868 11.93 -30.29 -24.81
N LEU A 869 10.96 -29.46 -25.18
CA LEU A 869 10.71 -29.01 -26.55
C LEU A 869 10.80 -27.49 -26.62
N THR A 870 11.49 -27.00 -27.64
CA THR A 870 11.59 -25.58 -27.99
C THR A 870 11.37 -25.42 -29.49
N GLU A 871 10.56 -24.44 -29.90
CA GLU A 871 10.23 -24.20 -31.32
C GLU A 871 11.16 -23.18 -32.00
N ASP A 872 12.04 -22.50 -31.24
CA ASP A 872 12.91 -21.43 -31.74
C ASP A 872 14.40 -21.75 -31.47
N SER A 873 15.23 -21.68 -32.51
CA SER A 873 16.68 -21.91 -32.45
C SER A 873 17.45 -20.86 -31.62
N ASN A 874 16.84 -19.73 -31.30
CA ASN A 874 17.42 -18.69 -30.45
C ASN A 874 17.45 -19.07 -28.96
N ILE A 875 16.69 -20.09 -28.55
CA ILE A 875 16.70 -20.61 -27.19
C ILE A 875 17.96 -21.46 -27.00
N LYS A 876 18.87 -21.01 -26.11
CA LYS A 876 20.12 -21.71 -25.83
C LYS A 876 20.05 -22.44 -24.51
N PHE A 877 20.17 -23.76 -24.54
CA PHE A 877 20.31 -24.58 -23.32
C PHE A 877 21.77 -24.59 -22.85
N TYR A 878 22.01 -24.24 -21.58
CA TYR A 878 23.35 -24.21 -20.98
C TYR A 878 23.68 -25.43 -20.15
N GLY A 879 22.67 -26.17 -19.69
CA GLY A 879 22.84 -27.33 -18.85
C GLY A 879 21.78 -27.42 -17.77
N SER A 880 22.04 -28.28 -16.80
CA SER A 880 21.19 -28.44 -15.62
C SER A 880 22.03 -28.41 -14.36
N SER A 881 21.55 -27.75 -13.31
CA SER A 881 22.15 -27.76 -11.98
C SER A 881 21.04 -27.78 -10.94
N ASN A 882 21.22 -28.54 -9.85
CA ASN A 882 20.27 -28.62 -8.74
C ASN A 882 18.81 -28.87 -9.19
N ASN A 883 18.60 -29.86 -10.08
CA ASN A 883 17.29 -30.20 -10.67
C ASN A 883 16.60 -29.02 -11.37
N THR A 884 17.39 -28.11 -11.94
CA THR A 884 16.92 -26.98 -12.75
C THR A 884 17.61 -26.99 -14.11
N LEU A 885 16.82 -27.02 -15.19
CA LEU A 885 17.23 -26.74 -16.55
C LEU A 885 17.49 -25.24 -16.71
N GLN A 886 18.59 -24.88 -17.37
CA GLN A 886 19.02 -23.51 -17.56
C GLN A 886 19.02 -23.16 -19.05
N PHE A 887 18.30 -22.10 -19.40
CA PHE A 887 18.22 -21.55 -20.75
C PHE A 887 18.63 -20.09 -20.75
N SER A 888 19.18 -19.59 -21.86
CA SER A 888 19.15 -18.17 -22.18
C SER A 888 18.37 -17.93 -23.45
N ILE A 889 17.55 -16.88 -23.37
CA ILE A 889 16.75 -16.40 -24.47
C ILE A 889 17.01 -14.90 -24.66
N PRO A 890 17.06 -14.42 -25.92
CA PRO A 890 17.05 -12.99 -26.16
C PRO A 890 15.61 -12.44 -26.06
N SER A 891 15.40 -11.19 -26.48
CA SER A 891 14.07 -10.60 -26.59
C SER A 891 13.16 -11.36 -27.55
N GLY A 892 11.85 -11.41 -27.28
CA GLY A 892 10.89 -12.13 -28.10
C GLY A 892 9.83 -12.86 -27.30
N ASN A 893 9.00 -13.62 -28.02
CA ASN A 893 7.98 -14.49 -27.44
C ASN A 893 8.38 -15.94 -27.67
N TYR A 894 8.42 -16.72 -26.60
CA TYR A 894 8.92 -18.10 -26.63
C TYR A 894 7.99 -19.06 -25.89
N LYS A 895 8.02 -20.31 -26.33
CA LYS A 895 7.36 -21.43 -25.68
C LYS A 895 8.37 -22.53 -25.39
N ILE A 896 8.39 -23.01 -24.14
CA ILE A 896 9.19 -24.14 -23.70
C ILE A 896 8.23 -25.17 -23.10
N ILE A 897 8.29 -26.41 -23.55
CA ILE A 897 7.53 -27.51 -22.96
C ILE A 897 8.51 -28.44 -22.27
N VAL A 898 8.42 -28.59 -20.96
CA VAL A 898 9.22 -29.57 -20.20
C VAL A 898 8.34 -30.77 -19.90
N LYS A 899 8.78 -31.96 -20.32
CA LYS A 899 7.98 -33.19 -20.23
C LYS A 899 8.34 -34.06 -19.04
N ASN A 900 7.39 -34.89 -18.62
CA ASN A 900 7.56 -35.92 -17.59
C ASN A 900 8.13 -35.38 -16.27
N ILE A 901 7.76 -34.16 -15.88
CA ILE A 901 8.12 -33.59 -14.58
C ILE A 901 7.38 -34.40 -13.51
N SER A 902 8.15 -35.21 -12.77
CA SER A 902 7.66 -36.11 -11.73
C SER A 902 7.91 -35.61 -10.31
N LYS A 903 8.73 -34.56 -10.14
CA LYS A 903 9.10 -33.99 -8.84
C LYS A 903 8.54 -32.58 -8.70
N PHE A 904 7.35 -32.47 -8.12
CA PHE A 904 6.83 -31.20 -7.61
C PHE A 904 7.30 -30.96 -6.19
N ILE A 905 7.44 -29.69 -5.86
CA ILE A 905 7.50 -29.25 -4.49
C ILE A 905 6.08 -29.43 -3.93
N LYS A 906 5.88 -30.48 -3.12
CA LYS A 906 4.60 -30.73 -2.45
C LYS A 906 4.50 -29.88 -1.20
N SER A 907 3.33 -29.29 -0.95
CA SER A 907 3.09 -28.66 0.36
C SER A 907 3.14 -29.75 1.46
N PRO A 908 3.96 -29.56 2.50
CA PRO A 908 4.15 -30.53 3.56
C PRO A 908 2.93 -30.65 4.48
N MET A 909 1.96 -29.74 4.37
CA MET A 909 0.79 -29.70 5.24
C MET A 909 -0.47 -29.55 4.39
N VAL A 910 -1.50 -30.35 4.67
CA VAL A 910 -2.83 -30.08 4.12
C VAL A 910 -3.47 -28.88 4.82
N SER A 911 -4.43 -28.28 4.12
CA SER A 911 -5.24 -27.17 4.62
C SER A 911 -6.02 -27.59 5.87
N ILE A 912 -6.22 -26.63 6.77
CA ILE A 912 -7.15 -26.80 7.89
C ILE A 912 -8.54 -26.49 7.34
N PRO A 913 -9.54 -27.36 7.56
CA PRO A 913 -10.85 -27.16 6.97
C PRO A 913 -11.51 -25.89 7.55
N VAL A 914 -12.23 -25.17 6.70
CA VAL A 914 -13.06 -24.03 7.12
C VAL A 914 -14.49 -24.54 7.31
N ILE A 915 -15.03 -24.38 8.52
CA ILE A 915 -16.41 -24.72 8.85
C ILE A 915 -17.22 -23.43 8.93
N ASP A 916 -18.33 -23.37 8.19
CA ASP A 916 -19.25 -22.24 8.11
C ASP A 916 -20.66 -22.65 8.59
N PRO A 917 -21.32 -21.86 9.45
CA PRO A 917 -20.80 -20.67 10.10
C PRO A 917 -19.66 -20.98 11.08
N ALA A 918 -18.85 -19.95 11.35
CA ALA A 918 -17.87 -19.96 12.44
C ALA A 918 -18.55 -20.21 13.80
N ASP A 919 -17.77 -20.33 14.88
CA ASP A 919 -18.31 -20.39 16.25
C ASP A 919 -19.38 -19.32 16.46
N THR A 920 -20.60 -19.76 16.77
CA THR A 920 -21.77 -18.86 16.74
C THR A 920 -22.85 -19.35 17.70
N ILE A 921 -23.45 -18.37 18.36
CA ILE A 921 -24.65 -18.50 19.20
C ILE A 921 -25.84 -18.02 18.37
N LEU A 922 -26.85 -18.86 18.24
CA LEU A 922 -28.07 -18.59 17.48
C LEU A 922 -29.28 -18.49 18.40
N PHE A 923 -30.05 -17.43 18.23
CA PHE A 923 -31.34 -17.22 18.89
C PHE A 923 -32.46 -17.37 17.87
N ALA A 924 -33.32 -18.38 18.05
CA ALA A 924 -34.55 -18.58 17.27
C ALA A 924 -34.46 -18.95 15.76
N PRO A 925 -33.43 -19.63 15.21
CA PRO A 925 -33.60 -20.39 13.98
C PRO A 925 -33.95 -21.87 14.24
N ASP A 926 -34.85 -22.45 13.45
CA ASP A 926 -35.19 -23.89 13.52
C ASP A 926 -34.02 -24.80 13.13
N SER A 927 -33.08 -24.27 12.33
CA SER A 927 -31.85 -24.96 11.96
C SER A 927 -30.80 -24.00 11.38
N VAL A 928 -29.54 -24.44 11.33
CA VAL A 928 -28.46 -23.77 10.62
C VAL A 928 -27.80 -24.73 9.65
N LYS A 929 -27.43 -24.23 8.47
CA LYS A 929 -26.74 -24.99 7.44
C LYS A 929 -25.23 -24.95 7.69
N ILE A 930 -24.63 -26.13 7.85
CA ILE A 930 -23.19 -26.33 7.99
C ILE A 930 -22.58 -26.65 6.63
N ASN A 931 -21.54 -25.91 6.28
CA ASN A 931 -20.71 -26.16 5.13
C ASN A 931 -19.24 -26.32 5.58
N ILE A 932 -18.51 -27.23 4.96
CA ILE A 932 -17.09 -27.46 5.25
C ILE A 932 -16.30 -27.37 3.96
N ARG A 933 -15.24 -26.56 3.95
CA ARG A 933 -14.38 -26.31 2.77
C ARG A 933 -12.93 -26.70 3.07
N GLN A 934 -12.20 -27.09 2.02
CA GLN A 934 -10.77 -27.39 2.06
C GLN A 934 -10.10 -26.85 0.79
N TYR A 935 -8.79 -26.58 0.84
CA TYR A 935 -8.03 -25.91 -0.22
C TYR A 935 -6.71 -26.62 -0.57
N SER A 936 -6.65 -27.93 -0.35
CA SER A 936 -5.57 -28.85 -0.73
C SER A 936 -6.01 -29.80 -1.84
N LYS A 937 -5.15 -29.93 -2.84
CA LYS A 937 -5.37 -30.86 -3.94
C LYS A 937 -5.29 -32.31 -3.47
N ASP A 938 -6.04 -33.20 -4.14
CA ASP A 938 -6.06 -34.64 -3.89
C ASP A 938 -6.31 -35.01 -2.41
N SER A 939 -7.26 -34.31 -1.76
CA SER A 939 -7.56 -34.48 -0.33
C SER A 939 -9.06 -34.55 -0.05
N GLU A 940 -9.41 -35.20 1.07
CA GLU A 940 -10.79 -35.45 1.50
C GLU A 940 -11.04 -34.89 2.91
N ILE A 941 -12.28 -34.46 3.19
CA ILE A 941 -12.70 -33.95 4.51
C ILE A 941 -13.48 -35.05 5.22
N HIS A 942 -13.06 -35.41 6.43
CA HIS A 942 -13.86 -36.22 7.34
C HIS A 942 -14.27 -35.42 8.57
N TYR A 943 -15.47 -35.68 9.09
CA TYR A 943 -16.02 -34.94 10.23
C TYR A 943 -16.77 -35.83 11.23
N THR A 944 -16.92 -35.30 12.44
CA THR A 944 -17.67 -35.89 13.56
C THR A 944 -18.58 -34.83 14.17
N LEU A 945 -19.67 -35.28 14.81
CA LEU A 945 -20.66 -34.42 15.47
C LEU A 945 -20.86 -34.79 16.95
N ASP A 946 -20.14 -35.81 17.43
CA ASP A 946 -20.19 -36.35 18.78
C ASP A 946 -18.99 -35.88 19.63
N GLY A 947 -18.18 -34.96 19.10
CA GLY A 947 -16.97 -34.44 19.75
C GLY A 947 -15.73 -35.32 19.61
N SER A 948 -15.83 -36.52 19.02
CA SER A 948 -14.68 -37.40 18.79
C SER A 948 -13.73 -36.85 17.72
N GLU A 949 -12.45 -37.23 17.76
CA GLU A 949 -11.46 -36.77 16.79
C GLU A 949 -11.67 -37.42 15.41
N PRO A 950 -11.82 -36.63 14.32
CA PRO A 950 -12.04 -37.19 12.99
C PRO A 950 -10.83 -38.03 12.53
N ASN A 951 -11.13 -39.16 11.89
CA ASN A 951 -10.18 -40.07 11.25
C ASN A 951 -10.74 -40.56 9.90
N PHE A 952 -9.97 -41.36 9.14
CA PHE A 952 -10.40 -41.87 7.83
C PHE A 952 -11.71 -42.70 7.85
N ASN A 953 -12.09 -43.26 9.00
CA ASN A 953 -13.35 -43.99 9.16
C ASN A 953 -14.51 -43.08 9.59
N SER A 954 -14.24 -41.81 9.90
CA SER A 954 -15.26 -40.81 10.20
C SER A 954 -16.02 -40.42 8.93
N LYS A 955 -17.15 -39.72 9.10
CA LYS A 955 -18.06 -39.44 7.99
C LYS A 955 -17.40 -38.53 6.95
N LEU A 956 -17.38 -38.97 5.69
CA LEU A 956 -16.90 -38.17 4.56
C LEU A 956 -17.86 -37.00 4.30
N PHE A 957 -17.33 -35.78 4.21
CA PHE A 957 -18.10 -34.60 3.82
C PHE A 957 -18.20 -34.51 2.28
N THR A 958 -19.41 -34.64 1.74
CA THR A 958 -19.68 -34.55 0.29
C THR A 958 -20.60 -33.40 -0.09
N LYS A 959 -21.36 -32.85 0.87
CA LYS A 959 -22.26 -31.71 0.69
C LYS A 959 -22.66 -31.08 2.03
N PRO A 960 -23.12 -29.81 2.05
CA PRO A 960 -23.64 -29.17 3.25
C PRO A 960 -24.78 -29.96 3.93
N PHE A 961 -24.90 -29.84 5.25
CA PHE A 961 -25.94 -30.47 6.07
C PHE A 961 -26.53 -29.48 7.09
N SER A 962 -27.71 -29.76 7.64
CA SER A 962 -28.33 -28.88 8.65
C SER A 962 -28.20 -29.42 10.07
N LEU A 963 -28.01 -28.53 11.03
CA LEU A 963 -28.10 -28.80 12.46
C LEU A 963 -29.30 -28.06 13.06
N ASN A 964 -29.97 -28.65 14.03
CA ASN A 964 -31.14 -28.08 14.73
C ASN A 964 -31.01 -28.13 16.27
N LYS A 965 -29.81 -28.44 16.76
CA LYS A 965 -29.48 -28.50 18.18
C LYS A 965 -28.00 -28.14 18.37
N SER A 966 -27.64 -27.67 19.57
CA SER A 966 -26.26 -27.39 19.91
C SER A 966 -25.36 -28.58 19.61
N THR A 967 -24.29 -28.36 18.85
CA THR A 967 -23.40 -29.43 18.35
C THR A 967 -21.98 -28.91 18.20
N VAL A 968 -21.01 -29.74 18.58
CA VAL A 968 -19.60 -29.53 18.25
C VAL A 968 -19.30 -30.24 16.93
N VAL A 969 -18.96 -29.47 15.91
CA VAL A 969 -18.55 -29.98 14.60
C VAL A 969 -17.03 -30.02 14.58
N LYS A 970 -16.44 -31.23 14.50
CA LYS A 970 -15.00 -31.39 14.26
C LYS A 970 -14.78 -31.89 12.84
N ALA A 971 -13.85 -31.29 12.11
CA ALA A 971 -13.51 -31.69 10.75
C ALA A 971 -12.00 -31.70 10.55
N LYS A 972 -11.51 -32.63 9.72
CA LYS A 972 -10.09 -32.77 9.39
C LYS A 972 -9.93 -33.16 7.93
N VAL A 973 -8.89 -32.60 7.31
CA VAL A 973 -8.51 -32.91 5.92
C VAL A 973 -7.47 -34.04 5.92
N PHE A 974 -7.60 -34.96 4.97
CA PHE A 974 -6.71 -36.10 4.80
C PHE A 974 -6.24 -36.19 3.36
N ARG A 975 -4.94 -36.46 3.16
CA ARG A 975 -4.35 -36.76 1.86
C ARG A 975 -3.74 -38.16 1.92
N THR A 976 -4.27 -39.07 1.11
CA THR A 976 -3.96 -40.51 1.14
C THR A 976 -2.48 -40.81 0.85
N PRO A 977 -1.85 -41.80 1.52
CA PRO A 977 -2.19 -42.36 2.82
C PRO A 977 -1.00 -42.14 3.77
N ASN A 978 -0.86 -40.94 4.36
CA ASN A 978 -0.01 -40.64 5.53
C ASN A 978 -0.01 -39.13 5.91
N ASP A 979 -0.57 -38.26 5.09
CA ASP A 979 -0.70 -36.82 5.40
C ASP A 979 -1.98 -36.59 6.24
N PHE A 980 -1.78 -36.34 7.53
CA PHE A 980 -2.86 -35.98 8.44
C PHE A 980 -2.92 -34.45 8.60
N GLY A 981 -4.08 -33.86 8.35
CA GLY A 981 -4.33 -32.44 8.65
C GLY A 981 -4.55 -32.16 10.13
N ASN A 982 -4.75 -30.89 10.47
CA ASN A 982 -5.20 -30.51 11.80
C ASN A 982 -6.73 -30.45 11.86
N THR A 983 -7.29 -30.74 13.03
CA THR A 983 -8.73 -30.72 13.25
C THR A 983 -9.20 -29.30 13.50
N LYS A 984 -10.15 -28.84 12.68
CA LYS A 984 -10.95 -27.65 12.98
C LYS A 984 -12.12 -28.07 13.86
N THR A 985 -12.30 -27.35 14.96
CA THR A 985 -13.48 -27.50 15.83
C THR A 985 -14.31 -26.23 15.73
N ASN A 986 -15.60 -26.37 15.41
CA ASN A 986 -16.59 -25.30 15.53
C ASN A 986 -17.69 -25.66 16.52
N ARG A 987 -18.15 -24.68 17.30
CA ARG A 987 -19.29 -24.80 18.20
C ARG A 987 -20.49 -24.04 17.62
N ILE A 988 -21.54 -24.78 17.35
CA ILE A 988 -22.83 -24.24 16.92
C ILE A 988 -23.76 -24.37 18.11
N ILE A 989 -24.12 -23.24 18.72
CA ILE A 989 -24.91 -23.22 19.96
C ILE A 989 -26.28 -22.64 19.66
N PHE A 990 -27.33 -23.40 19.96
CA PHE A 990 -28.72 -22.93 19.91
C PHE A 990 -29.15 -22.55 21.31
N LEU A 991 -29.57 -21.30 21.51
CA LEU A 991 -30.04 -20.82 22.81
C LEU A 991 -31.51 -20.44 22.77
N ASP A 992 -32.23 -20.78 23.84
CA ASP A 992 -33.50 -20.16 24.16
C ASP A 992 -33.23 -18.87 24.92
N SER A 993 -33.41 -17.72 24.26
CA SER A 993 -33.22 -16.40 24.88
C SER A 993 -34.06 -16.16 26.14
N ILE A 994 -35.11 -16.94 26.37
CA ILE A 994 -35.96 -16.87 27.56
C ILE A 994 -35.28 -17.60 28.73
N GLN A 995 -34.75 -18.81 28.49
CA GLN A 995 -34.22 -19.70 29.53
C GLN A 995 -32.71 -19.55 29.78
N ASN A 996 -31.93 -19.40 28.70
CA ASN A 996 -30.48 -19.38 28.77
C ASN A 996 -29.94 -18.00 29.14
N GLY A 997 -28.72 -17.99 29.69
CA GLY A 997 -27.95 -16.80 30.02
C GLY A 997 -27.71 -16.59 31.52
N ILE A 998 -26.81 -15.67 31.84
CA ILE A 998 -26.38 -15.34 33.20
C ILE A 998 -26.60 -13.84 33.45
N ASN A 999 -27.08 -13.50 34.64
CA ASN A 999 -27.31 -12.11 35.02
C ASN A 999 -25.99 -11.46 35.43
N TYR A 1000 -25.77 -10.20 35.05
CA TYR A 1000 -24.61 -9.45 35.49
C TYR A 1000 -24.99 -8.16 36.22
N ASN A 1001 -24.16 -7.78 37.18
CA ASN A 1001 -24.16 -6.48 37.85
C ASN A 1001 -22.78 -5.83 37.66
N TYR A 1002 -22.74 -4.66 37.04
CA TYR A 1002 -21.53 -3.89 36.75
C TYR A 1002 -21.39 -2.70 37.69
N TYR A 1003 -20.18 -2.49 38.21
CA TYR A 1003 -19.84 -1.47 39.18
C TYR A 1003 -18.60 -0.71 38.72
N VAL A 1004 -18.54 0.59 39.00
CA VAL A 1004 -17.33 1.41 38.77
C VAL A 1004 -16.74 1.78 40.11
N GLY A 1005 -15.42 1.64 40.24
CA GLY A 1005 -14.69 1.92 41.45
C GLY A 1005 -13.26 1.38 41.40
N ALA A 1006 -12.38 1.99 42.17
CA ALA A 1006 -10.99 1.56 42.29
C ALA A 1006 -10.84 0.61 43.48
N TRP A 1007 -10.48 -0.63 43.20
CA TRP A 1007 -10.28 -1.67 44.22
C TRP A 1007 -8.96 -2.40 44.00
N HIS A 1008 -8.41 -2.95 45.08
CA HIS A 1008 -7.22 -3.82 45.04
C HIS A 1008 -7.56 -5.25 45.47
N LYS A 1009 -8.84 -5.49 45.83
CA LYS A 1009 -9.50 -6.77 46.16
C LYS A 1009 -10.98 -6.63 45.85
N LEU A 1010 -11.68 -7.74 45.64
CA LEU A 1010 -13.12 -7.78 45.39
C LEU A 1010 -13.86 -7.03 46.51
N PRO A 1011 -14.63 -5.98 46.17
CA PRO A 1011 -15.40 -5.25 47.16
C PRO A 1011 -16.57 -6.06 47.68
N ASP A 1012 -17.10 -5.64 48.82
CA ASP A 1012 -18.42 -6.09 49.28
C ASP A 1012 -19.50 -5.46 48.40
N PHE A 1013 -19.79 -6.12 47.27
CA PHE A 1013 -20.76 -5.66 46.28
C PHE A 1013 -22.18 -5.50 46.85
N THR A 1014 -22.51 -6.13 47.98
CA THR A 1014 -23.81 -5.96 48.64
C THR A 1014 -24.01 -4.55 49.20
N LYS A 1015 -22.91 -3.83 49.45
CA LYS A 1015 -22.88 -2.43 49.91
C LYS A 1015 -22.77 -1.43 48.75
N LEU A 1016 -22.67 -1.90 47.51
CA LEU A 1016 -22.51 -1.07 46.32
C LEU A 1016 -23.80 -1.07 45.49
N LYS A 1017 -24.06 0.05 44.81
CA LYS A 1017 -25.14 0.15 43.83
C LYS A 1017 -24.57 -0.16 42.43
N PRO A 1018 -25.12 -1.13 41.68
CA PRO A 1018 -24.67 -1.39 40.33
C PRO A 1018 -25.02 -0.21 39.41
N GLN A 1019 -24.09 0.13 38.52
CA GLN A 1019 -24.28 1.17 37.50
C GLN A 1019 -24.99 0.63 36.25
N LYS A 1020 -24.77 -0.65 35.92
CA LYS A 1020 -25.50 -1.36 34.87
C LYS A 1020 -25.83 -2.76 35.35
N THR A 1021 -26.98 -3.26 34.93
CA THR A 1021 -27.41 -4.64 35.17
C THR A 1021 -28.00 -5.20 33.89
N GLY A 1022 -27.89 -6.50 33.65
CA GLY A 1022 -28.48 -7.11 32.48
C GLY A 1022 -28.27 -8.61 32.43
N ASN A 1023 -28.49 -9.18 31.26
CA ASN A 1023 -28.28 -10.60 30.99
C ASN A 1023 -27.34 -10.75 29.80
N ILE A 1024 -26.45 -11.74 29.90
CA ILE A 1024 -25.54 -12.16 28.81
C ILE A 1024 -25.66 -13.66 28.65
N PHE A 1025 -25.16 -14.19 27.54
CA PHE A 1025 -25.23 -15.62 27.26
C PHE A 1025 -23.90 -16.34 27.46
N ASP A 1026 -22.81 -15.59 27.63
CA ASP A 1026 -21.49 -16.12 27.93
C ASP A 1026 -20.69 -15.09 28.74
N ILE A 1027 -19.74 -15.53 29.56
CA ILE A 1027 -18.87 -14.66 30.37
C ILE A 1027 -17.75 -14.13 29.45
N ASN A 1028 -18.04 -13.06 28.73
CA ASN A 1028 -17.09 -12.42 27.81
C ASN A 1028 -17.08 -10.90 28.04
N LEU A 1029 -15.93 -10.37 28.52
CA LEU A 1029 -15.80 -8.96 28.85
C LEU A 1029 -15.94 -8.02 27.64
N ASN A 1030 -15.65 -8.50 26.42
CA ASN A 1030 -15.74 -7.69 25.20
C ASN A 1030 -17.19 -7.38 24.79
N GLN A 1031 -18.16 -8.11 25.34
CA GLN A 1031 -19.58 -7.82 25.11
C GLN A 1031 -20.04 -6.57 25.87
N PHE A 1032 -19.24 -6.07 26.82
CA PHE A 1032 -19.56 -4.86 27.56
C PHE A 1032 -18.75 -3.66 27.05
N LYS A 1033 -19.43 -2.55 26.76
CA LYS A 1033 -18.81 -1.22 26.69
C LYS A 1033 -18.47 -0.74 28.11
N VAL A 1034 -17.42 -1.31 28.68
CA VAL A 1034 -16.92 -1.03 30.04
C VAL A 1034 -15.65 -0.21 29.99
N LEU A 1035 -15.34 0.45 31.10
CA LEU A 1035 -14.04 1.07 31.31
C LEU A 1035 -12.92 0.02 31.15
N ASP A 1036 -11.75 0.47 30.71
CA ASP A 1036 -10.57 -0.39 30.62
C ASP A 1036 -9.95 -0.67 31.99
N ASP A 1037 -10.21 0.20 32.97
CA ASP A 1037 -9.82 0.03 34.37
C ASP A 1037 -10.93 0.41 35.37
N LYS A 1038 -10.68 0.13 36.66
CA LYS A 1038 -11.50 0.57 37.81
C LYS A 1038 -12.97 0.18 37.72
N PHE A 1039 -13.21 -1.11 37.51
CA PHE A 1039 -14.55 -1.65 37.50
C PHE A 1039 -14.63 -3.02 38.17
N GLY A 1040 -15.84 -3.46 38.48
CA GLY A 1040 -16.13 -4.76 39.05
C GLY A 1040 -17.40 -5.34 38.48
N ILE A 1041 -17.47 -6.66 38.34
CA ILE A 1041 -18.62 -7.36 37.78
C ILE A 1041 -18.94 -8.59 38.63
N ILE A 1042 -20.23 -8.80 38.88
CA ILE A 1042 -20.76 -10.07 39.38
C ILE A 1042 -21.58 -10.70 38.27
N PHE A 1043 -21.32 -11.97 37.97
CA PHE A 1043 -22.18 -12.83 37.17
C PHE A 1043 -22.92 -13.81 38.10
N THR A 1044 -24.24 -13.98 37.93
CA THR A 1044 -25.07 -14.91 38.71
C THR A 1044 -26.10 -15.63 37.85
N GLY A 1045 -26.26 -16.93 38.05
CA GLY A 1045 -27.23 -17.75 37.33
C GLY A 1045 -27.14 -19.21 37.75
N PHE A 1046 -27.52 -20.10 36.85
CA PHE A 1046 -27.29 -21.54 36.98
C PHE A 1046 -26.35 -22.03 35.89
N ILE A 1047 -25.57 -23.06 36.22
CA ILE A 1047 -24.86 -23.91 35.28
C ILE A 1047 -25.53 -25.29 35.27
N GLU A 1048 -25.89 -25.81 34.10
CA GLU A 1048 -26.47 -27.15 33.96
C GLU A 1048 -25.40 -28.22 33.74
N ILE A 1049 -25.48 -29.31 34.51
CA ILE A 1049 -24.56 -30.44 34.50
C ILE A 1049 -25.29 -31.68 33.99
N HIS A 1050 -24.74 -32.30 32.94
CA HIS A 1050 -25.36 -33.46 32.28
C HIS A 1050 -24.78 -34.82 32.73
N HIS A 1051 -23.60 -34.81 33.35
CA HIS A 1051 -22.95 -36.01 33.88
C HIS A 1051 -22.55 -35.79 35.33
N LYS A 1052 -23.01 -36.67 36.21
CA LYS A 1052 -22.59 -36.67 37.61
C LYS A 1052 -21.08 -36.96 37.72
N GLY A 1053 -20.39 -36.21 38.56
CA GLY A 1053 -19.01 -36.51 38.96
C GLY A 1053 -18.23 -35.28 39.40
N LYS A 1054 -16.90 -35.43 39.45
CA LYS A 1054 -15.99 -34.36 39.87
C LYS A 1054 -15.72 -33.41 38.71
N TYR A 1055 -16.03 -32.14 38.89
CA TYR A 1055 -15.69 -31.06 37.96
C TYR A 1055 -14.57 -30.21 38.52
N THR A 1056 -13.60 -29.86 37.69
CA THR A 1056 -12.58 -28.86 38.01
C THR A 1056 -12.85 -27.60 37.20
N PHE A 1057 -13.05 -26.47 37.88
CA PHE A 1057 -13.21 -25.17 37.25
C PHE A 1057 -11.88 -24.42 37.27
N TYR A 1058 -11.60 -23.69 36.18
CA TYR A 1058 -10.44 -22.83 36.02
C TYR A 1058 -10.94 -21.41 35.76
N LEU A 1059 -10.53 -20.47 36.61
CA LEU A 1059 -10.87 -19.06 36.48
C LEU A 1059 -9.58 -18.29 36.21
N THR A 1060 -9.45 -17.75 35.01
CA THR A 1060 -8.31 -16.93 34.58
C THR A 1060 -8.74 -15.48 34.52
N SER A 1061 -8.03 -14.60 35.21
CA SER A 1061 -8.34 -13.16 35.22
C SER A 1061 -7.09 -12.29 35.27
N ASN A 1062 -7.22 -11.06 34.79
CA ASN A 1062 -6.29 -9.98 35.08
C ASN A 1062 -6.89 -9.15 36.22
N ASP A 1063 -6.22 -9.12 37.36
CA ASP A 1063 -6.73 -8.77 38.69
C ASP A 1063 -7.80 -9.74 39.24
N GLY A 1064 -8.33 -9.42 40.42
CA GLY A 1064 -8.86 -10.45 41.30
C GLY A 1064 -10.25 -10.98 40.94
N SER A 1065 -10.44 -12.28 41.14
CA SER A 1065 -11.68 -12.99 40.84
C SER A 1065 -11.98 -14.14 41.81
N LYS A 1066 -13.25 -14.52 41.92
CA LYS A 1066 -13.74 -15.65 42.72
C LYS A 1066 -14.88 -16.37 42.00
N LEU A 1067 -14.96 -17.70 42.16
CA LEU A 1067 -16.05 -18.55 41.66
C LEU A 1067 -16.71 -19.30 42.82
N TRP A 1068 -18.04 -19.27 42.85
CA TRP A 1068 -18.86 -20.13 43.71
C TRP A 1068 -19.76 -21.03 42.87
N ILE A 1069 -19.90 -22.28 43.31
CA ILE A 1069 -20.88 -23.25 42.81
C ILE A 1069 -21.72 -23.73 44.00
N ASP A 1070 -23.05 -23.64 43.91
CA ASP A 1070 -23.98 -23.95 45.02
C ASP A 1070 -23.61 -23.27 46.34
N ASN A 1071 -23.22 -21.99 46.26
CA ASN A 1071 -22.74 -21.18 47.39
C ASN A 1071 -21.43 -21.67 48.03
N LYS A 1072 -20.79 -22.72 47.50
CA LYS A 1072 -19.45 -23.17 47.91
C LYS A 1072 -18.39 -22.45 47.09
N LEU A 1073 -17.43 -21.80 47.75
CA LEU A 1073 -16.29 -21.18 47.09
C LEU A 1073 -15.42 -22.27 46.45
N VAL A 1074 -15.29 -22.22 45.12
CA VAL A 1074 -14.52 -23.20 44.32
C VAL A 1074 -13.17 -22.63 43.91
N VAL A 1075 -13.12 -21.39 43.42
CA VAL A 1075 -11.86 -20.72 43.04
C VAL A 1075 -11.75 -19.37 43.76
N ASN A 1076 -10.56 -19.07 44.26
CA ASN A 1076 -10.26 -17.79 44.92
C ASN A 1076 -8.91 -17.25 44.44
N ALA A 1077 -8.96 -16.22 43.59
CA ALA A 1077 -7.82 -15.49 43.06
C ALA A 1077 -8.00 -13.99 43.33
N ASP A 1078 -8.23 -13.60 44.58
CA ASP A 1078 -8.64 -12.23 44.95
C ASP A 1078 -7.48 -11.33 45.40
N ASP A 1079 -6.59 -11.05 44.45
CA ASP A 1079 -5.43 -10.16 44.58
C ASP A 1079 -5.16 -9.44 43.23
N LEU A 1080 -4.22 -8.50 43.23
CA LEU A 1080 -3.71 -7.89 41.98
C LEU A 1080 -2.72 -8.82 41.30
N HIS A 1081 -2.95 -9.11 40.02
CA HIS A 1081 -2.08 -9.99 39.23
C HIS A 1081 -2.35 -9.82 37.73
N GLY A 1082 -1.36 -10.10 36.90
CA GLY A 1082 -1.58 -10.21 35.45
C GLY A 1082 -2.54 -11.33 35.08
N PHE A 1083 -2.87 -11.47 33.78
CA PHE A 1083 -3.78 -12.50 33.28
C PHE A 1083 -3.28 -13.91 33.61
N SER A 1084 -3.78 -14.48 34.70
CA SER A 1084 -3.32 -15.75 35.27
C SER A 1084 -4.48 -16.57 35.83
N GLY A 1085 -4.33 -17.89 35.82
CA GLY A 1085 -5.39 -18.85 36.12
C GLY A 1085 -5.25 -19.48 37.50
N SER A 1086 -6.37 -19.59 38.21
CA SER A 1086 -6.53 -20.44 39.39
C SER A 1086 -7.58 -21.51 39.15
N SER A 1087 -7.55 -22.62 39.89
CA SER A 1087 -8.52 -23.70 39.72
C SER A 1087 -8.97 -24.31 41.03
N GLY A 1088 -10.11 -25.01 40.99
CA GLY A 1088 -10.66 -25.74 42.12
C GLY A 1088 -11.70 -26.75 41.65
N SER A 1089 -11.89 -27.82 42.41
CA SER A 1089 -12.82 -28.90 42.05
C SER A 1089 -14.01 -29.01 43.00
N VAL A 1090 -15.15 -29.45 42.47
CA VAL A 1090 -16.38 -29.73 43.20
C VAL A 1090 -17.09 -30.93 42.58
N ASP A 1091 -17.69 -31.79 43.40
CA ASP A 1091 -18.54 -32.88 42.93
C ASP A 1091 -19.94 -32.32 42.64
N LEU A 1092 -20.47 -32.59 41.45
CA LEU A 1092 -21.78 -32.12 41.00
C LEU A 1092 -22.66 -33.30 40.57
N ASP A 1093 -23.95 -33.21 40.89
CA ASP A 1093 -24.98 -34.13 40.41
C ASP A 1093 -25.51 -33.68 39.04
N ILE A 1094 -26.39 -34.47 38.42
CA ILE A 1094 -27.06 -34.06 37.17
C ILE A 1094 -28.12 -33.01 37.51
N GLY A 1095 -28.10 -31.86 36.81
CA GLY A 1095 -29.07 -30.79 36.98
C GLY A 1095 -28.46 -29.39 37.00
N LYS A 1096 -29.26 -28.39 37.41
CA LYS A 1096 -28.86 -26.99 37.50
C LYS A 1096 -28.24 -26.69 38.86
N HIS A 1097 -27.03 -26.12 38.85
CA HIS A 1097 -26.27 -25.69 40.02
C HIS A 1097 -26.11 -24.18 40.02
N LEU A 1098 -26.23 -23.53 41.17
CA LEU A 1098 -26.07 -22.07 41.25
C LEU A 1098 -24.62 -21.71 40.93
N ILE A 1099 -24.39 -20.75 40.04
CA ILE A 1099 -23.07 -20.23 39.73
C ILE A 1099 -23.00 -18.73 40.03
N GLN A 1100 -21.89 -18.32 40.66
CA GLN A 1100 -21.55 -16.92 40.82
C GLN A 1100 -20.07 -16.68 40.53
N VAL A 1101 -19.76 -15.72 39.68
CA VAL A 1101 -18.40 -15.26 39.38
C VAL A 1101 -18.27 -13.80 39.72
N ASN A 1102 -17.31 -13.46 40.58
CA ASN A 1102 -17.00 -12.06 40.91
C ASN A 1102 -15.64 -11.70 40.33
N TYR A 1103 -15.53 -10.48 39.80
CA TYR A 1103 -14.31 -9.95 39.17
C TYR A 1103 -14.14 -8.46 39.47
N PHE A 1104 -12.90 -7.98 39.63
CA PHE A 1104 -12.57 -6.55 39.56
C PHE A 1104 -11.32 -6.32 38.70
N GLN A 1105 -11.25 -5.14 38.07
CA GLN A 1105 -10.12 -4.64 37.32
C GLN A 1105 -9.60 -3.35 37.96
N ALA A 1106 -8.35 -3.31 38.39
CA ALA A 1106 -7.72 -2.12 38.96
C ALA A 1106 -7.02 -1.27 37.92
N GLY A 1107 -6.26 -1.89 37.00
CA GLY A 1107 -5.47 -1.22 35.98
C GLY A 1107 -4.62 -2.19 35.14
N GLY A 1108 -4.07 -1.72 34.03
CA GLY A 1108 -3.42 -2.58 33.04
C GLY A 1108 -4.41 -3.14 32.01
N GLY A 1109 -4.16 -4.35 31.50
CA GLY A 1109 -5.08 -5.03 30.55
C GLY A 1109 -6.24 -5.71 31.27
N LYS A 1110 -7.42 -5.83 30.65
CA LYS A 1110 -8.58 -6.53 31.24
C LYS A 1110 -8.71 -7.96 30.69
N GLY A 1111 -9.15 -8.90 31.52
CA GLY A 1111 -9.38 -10.27 31.08
C GLY A 1111 -10.08 -11.12 32.13
N LEU A 1112 -11.04 -11.95 31.70
CA LEU A 1112 -11.73 -12.93 32.53
C LEU A 1112 -12.17 -14.10 31.63
N GLN A 1113 -11.85 -15.33 32.03
CA GLN A 1113 -12.22 -16.55 31.33
C GLN A 1113 -12.54 -17.66 32.34
N LEU A 1114 -13.68 -18.34 32.15
CA LEU A 1114 -14.10 -19.47 32.95
C LEU A 1114 -14.10 -20.75 32.10
N GLU A 1115 -13.37 -21.76 32.56
CA GLU A 1115 -13.27 -23.08 31.95
C GLU A 1115 -13.64 -24.16 32.96
N TYR A 1116 -13.99 -25.35 32.48
CA TYR A 1116 -14.25 -26.52 33.30
C TYR A 1116 -13.76 -27.81 32.62
N GLU A 1117 -13.45 -28.82 33.43
CA GLU A 1117 -13.15 -30.19 33.06
C GLU A 1117 -14.01 -31.11 33.92
N GLY A 1118 -14.54 -32.21 33.36
CA GLY A 1118 -15.40 -33.14 34.08
C GLY A 1118 -15.51 -34.51 33.43
N PRO A 1119 -16.40 -35.39 33.93
CA PRO A 1119 -16.60 -36.72 33.35
C PRO A 1119 -17.01 -36.62 31.87
N ASN A 1120 -16.24 -37.24 30.98
CA ASN A 1120 -16.41 -37.18 29.51
C ASN A 1120 -16.34 -35.74 28.94
N THR A 1121 -15.73 -34.81 29.66
CA THR A 1121 -15.55 -33.42 29.24
C THR A 1121 -14.10 -33.02 29.44
N GLU A 1122 -13.34 -32.91 28.34
CA GLU A 1122 -12.01 -32.31 28.37
C GLU A 1122 -12.10 -30.84 28.81
N LYS A 1123 -10.99 -30.32 29.35
CA LYS A 1123 -10.91 -28.92 29.78
C LYS A 1123 -11.32 -27.99 28.64
N GLN A 1124 -12.38 -27.21 28.85
CA GLN A 1124 -12.90 -26.26 27.88
C GLN A 1124 -13.57 -25.04 28.52
N ILE A 1125 -13.71 -23.94 27.78
CA ILE A 1125 -14.58 -22.82 28.16
C ILE A 1125 -15.99 -23.36 28.43
N VAL A 1126 -16.62 -22.89 29.52
CA VAL A 1126 -17.99 -23.29 29.86
C VAL A 1126 -18.95 -22.84 28.75
N PRO A 1127 -19.67 -23.77 28.08
CA PRO A 1127 -20.54 -23.44 26.95
C PRO A 1127 -21.71 -22.51 27.32
N ALA A 1128 -22.09 -21.63 26.39
CA ALA A 1128 -23.18 -20.68 26.57
C ALA A 1128 -24.55 -21.35 26.86
N ASP A 1129 -24.77 -22.55 26.33
CA ASP A 1129 -25.98 -23.35 26.57
C ASP A 1129 -25.99 -24.07 27.92
N CYS A 1130 -24.87 -24.11 28.63
CA CYS A 1130 -24.83 -24.54 30.03
C CYS A 1130 -25.36 -23.45 30.98
N TYR A 1131 -25.39 -22.18 30.57
CA TYR A 1131 -25.87 -21.09 31.42
C TYR A 1131 -27.37 -20.90 31.35
N PHE A 1132 -28.01 -20.82 32.52
CA PHE A 1132 -29.44 -20.55 32.67
C PHE A 1132 -29.70 -19.40 33.63
N LYS A 1133 -30.75 -18.63 33.32
CA LYS A 1133 -31.14 -17.50 34.15
C LYS A 1133 -31.61 -18.00 35.51
N LYS A 1134 -31.31 -17.20 36.54
CA LYS A 1134 -31.77 -17.45 37.90
C LYS A 1134 -33.28 -17.40 38.02
#